data_AF-A0A913Z977-F1
#
_entry.id   AF-A0A913Z977-F1
#
_cell.length_a   1.000
_cell.length_b   1.000
_cell.length_c   1.000
_cell.angle_alpha   90.00
_cell.angle_beta   90.00
_cell.angle_gamma   90.00
#
_symmetry.space_group_name_H-M   'P 1'
#
loop_
_entity.id
_entity.type
_entity.pdbx_description
1 polymer ?
#
loop_
_entity_poly.entity_id
_entity_poly.type
_entity_poly.pdbx_seq_one_letter_code
_entity_poly.pdbx_strand_id
1 'polypeptide(L)'
;MKPVLKRHIFWLVIFMAFALSEMPVSALDLHLPGNNQPRCAGISRGKHFVLGFIDSYDDSHVASRELFILVVAFSNQQTTVTISSKHEIAGKPFQETFVIDAGEFIRTNVPVELVMENTERNQKVLEFSASSDVSVYGLMYQDYTTDGFLGIPTNNLGMQYVVMTSRPLVDQNSQFAVIGTEDSTLVQVILRGAVTFEGQSYSAGDVLRFTINNLEAVQIQGQSSEDLTGSIIQSDKPVAVFSGNECTNHAGSYCDMVTEQLVPVKSWGQRHIYTAARSDDDNIYRIVAYFSETNLTIPGFEHQSLEPGEFWEGRLSGSGLIRSSKPALMMQHLASINGITVDPSIIQVPAEEHFGFVFGFTTPPHSGGDSGGYFNFINIIVKNESRQTVYLNSLPINGSNVHESDVPHTNYASLTVQLPKGEGVYYVEQTDPFSSPLSVIVYGYEDAESYGYAAGLSLPSNKHVLSLTPYYLRELGGELFTMTVPCLQTNAISFQIAAKCKFATGFGDVIVSGERTDPYTVVCITPTFYKNGLTSVYVSLDDGGSFPYSGIVYVASEEDLPPLVQIQQVNSEYEDGIIDLTSDGPIMLSWDPRSLGEGVSHVTVMIQDTDYDSDGNPVLMDGVAVKSNVLNNGSLMIYPSELDSLIGDGLSLRATYLTPSAVRKRALPLVMVWAIRIYKVLKIVKRICNISKYHFKTTVPTEIPACPCNTGQADRDQNFQEANFANSFFHPGAENCYRSVNSLPTGAGQQCCYGTDGNILVGPPGGGTADRYSPGEHFWKHQWFDVLPWLCLCKLSNNCKEYHKYRPSDDCSDYDPPRPAGGTGDPHLTSLDGYKFTFNGAGEFLMASSAVHNLTFQARMERYRNTNASVYTAFVLQTNDSSKVQVQMSNMNETLILVDGEPLRLDSIPVKVHRLRGVRIRLNSDMTKVNIAFSAGIAVTVYIDTEVMSFIAQLDTKFQGQVQGLLGNLNGNANDDPQFPNGTILEPGSSLKELHDFGLEWLVAPEESIFTYISPFDYSTYHFPEFSPTFEIPDLNEVSQEIKDLCGDSIECVFDAVITGSLSFANETLVVTVTITEVQKGLVKIVSCGYPGDVENGLLSGSVYFVNATVDVACDDGFTLKGSSRLTCLEDGQWSSDLPVCAGMDNGEEGGLTPGIIAAIVVGAVIVVLAICGLIYIFVKRK
;
A
#
# COMPACT_ATOMS: atom_id res chain seq x y z
N MET A 1 42.57 -51.14 -36.64
CA MET A 1 41.46 -50.45 -37.33
C MET A 1 40.18 -50.98 -36.72
N LYS A 2 39.33 -50.10 -36.19
CA LYS A 2 38.57 -50.31 -34.95
C LYS A 2 37.15 -50.87 -35.17
N PRO A 3 36.92 -52.15 -34.84
CA PRO A 3 35.79 -52.61 -34.04
C PRO A 3 36.24 -52.65 -32.56
N VAL A 4 35.37 -52.58 -31.55
CA VAL A 4 34.82 -53.75 -30.83
C VAL A 4 34.20 -53.21 -29.53
N LEU A 5 32.95 -53.62 -29.21
CA LEU A 5 32.32 -53.85 -27.87
C LEU A 5 32.44 -52.75 -26.79
N LYS A 6 31.54 -52.55 -25.83
CA LYS A 6 30.27 -53.13 -25.32
C LYS A 6 29.85 -52.11 -24.24
N ARG A 7 28.58 -51.68 -24.13
CA ARG A 7 27.45 -52.39 -23.51
C ARG A 7 27.55 -52.43 -21.98
N HIS A 8 26.46 -51.95 -21.35
CA HIS A 8 25.91 -52.28 -20.03
C HIS A 8 26.05 -51.25 -18.89
N ILE A 9 24.87 -50.66 -18.60
CA ILE A 9 24.32 -50.34 -17.28
C ILE A 9 24.62 -51.46 -16.27
N PHE A 10 24.62 -51.11 -14.97
CA PHE A 10 24.62 -51.93 -13.75
C PHE A 10 25.99 -52.14 -13.09
N TRP A 11 26.40 -51.21 -12.21
CA TRP A 11 26.41 -51.44 -10.76
C TRP A 11 26.50 -50.10 -10.01
N LEU A 12 25.47 -49.86 -9.22
CA LEU A 12 25.28 -48.80 -8.23
C LEU A 12 25.53 -49.47 -6.88
N VAL A 13 26.64 -49.17 -6.20
CA VAL A 13 26.90 -49.33 -4.74
C VAL A 13 28.06 -48.37 -4.43
N ILE A 14 27.81 -47.17 -3.92
CA ILE A 14 27.79 -46.82 -2.48
C ILE A 14 29.16 -47.04 -1.82
N PHE A 15 29.82 -45.93 -1.46
CA PHE A 15 30.37 -45.59 -0.13
C PHE A 15 31.16 -44.27 -0.29
N MET A 16 30.49 -43.13 -0.04
CA MET A 16 30.67 -42.30 1.16
C MET A 16 32.10 -41.74 1.37
N ALA A 17 32.17 -40.42 1.24
CA ALA A 17 32.75 -39.46 2.18
C ALA A 17 34.06 -39.81 2.90
N PHE A 18 35.10 -39.00 2.67
CA PHE A 18 36.00 -38.37 3.66
C PHE A 18 36.89 -37.39 2.86
N ALA A 19 36.67 -36.08 2.96
CA ALA A 19 37.31 -35.14 3.90
C ALA A 19 38.71 -34.65 3.47
N LEU A 20 38.81 -33.31 3.40
CA LEU A 20 39.95 -32.42 3.73
C LEU A 20 41.29 -32.54 2.97
N SER A 21 41.72 -31.40 2.37
CA SER A 21 42.91 -30.61 2.74
C SER A 21 43.19 -29.58 1.62
N GLU A 22 42.94 -28.29 1.83
CA GLU A 22 43.91 -27.25 2.25
C GLU A 22 45.13 -27.06 1.32
N MET A 23 45.40 -25.80 0.92
CA MET A 23 46.70 -25.08 1.03
C MET A 23 46.69 -23.71 0.30
N PRO A 24 47.60 -22.75 0.60
CA PRO A 24 47.30 -21.60 1.48
C PRO A 24 47.44 -20.25 0.77
N VAL A 25 46.94 -19.17 1.36
CA VAL A 25 47.41 -17.81 1.06
C VAL A 25 47.90 -17.18 2.35
N SER A 26 49.17 -16.81 2.34
CA SER A 26 49.96 -16.25 3.42
C SER A 26 49.33 -15.00 4.04
N ALA A 27 49.40 -14.96 5.37
CA ALA A 27 49.05 -13.84 6.22
C ALA A 27 49.78 -12.55 5.81
N LEU A 28 49.01 -11.47 5.66
CA LEU A 28 49.49 -10.12 5.86
C LEU A 28 48.90 -9.67 7.20
N ASP A 29 49.74 -9.62 8.24
CA ASP A 29 49.40 -9.08 9.55
C ASP A 29 48.99 -7.61 9.41
N LEU A 30 47.69 -7.34 9.43
CA LEU A 30 47.17 -6.04 9.82
C LEU A 30 46.87 -6.11 11.32
N HIS A 31 47.78 -5.58 12.13
CA HIS A 31 47.43 -5.15 13.49
C HIS A 31 46.35 -4.08 13.36
N LEU A 32 45.09 -4.44 13.58
CA LEU A 32 44.02 -3.49 13.84
C LEU A 32 43.89 -3.31 15.37
N PRO A 33 43.90 -2.07 15.87
CA PRO A 33 43.71 -1.78 17.29
C PRO A 33 42.25 -2.06 17.69
N GLY A 34 42.07 -2.68 18.84
CA GLY A 34 40.87 -2.58 19.70
C GLY A 34 39.52 -2.97 19.09
N ASN A 35 39.05 -4.15 19.47
CA ASN A 35 37.66 -4.65 19.60
C ASN A 35 36.46 -3.65 19.45
N ASN A 36 36.31 -2.98 18.31
CA ASN A 36 35.17 -2.12 17.98
C ASN A 36 34.37 -2.72 16.80
N GLN A 37 33.48 -3.67 17.09
CA GLN A 37 32.44 -4.11 16.15
C GLN A 37 31.19 -3.19 16.29
N PRO A 38 30.48 -2.86 15.19
CA PRO A 38 29.20 -2.16 15.28
C PRO A 38 28.20 -3.00 16.07
N ARG A 39 27.83 -2.53 17.26
CA ARG A 39 26.77 -3.16 18.07
C ARG A 39 25.41 -2.73 17.53
N CYS A 40 24.44 -3.62 17.65
CA CYS A 40 23.07 -3.21 17.53
C CYS A 40 22.78 -2.13 18.55
N ALA A 41 22.14 -1.08 18.11
CA ALA A 41 21.78 0.09 18.87
C ALA A 41 20.27 0.41 18.58
N GLY A 42 19.42 0.51 19.62
CA GLY A 42 17.94 0.55 19.65
C GLY A 42 17.12 1.76 19.17
N ILE A 43 15.88 1.86 19.69
CA ILE A 43 14.61 1.93 18.92
C ILE A 43 13.70 3.16 19.21
N SER A 44 14.05 4.02 20.16
CA SER A 44 13.44 5.36 20.40
C SER A 44 14.50 6.43 20.25
N ARG A 45 15.07 6.50 19.05
CA ARG A 45 16.13 7.43 18.74
C ARG A 45 15.76 8.31 17.58
N GLY A 46 16.30 9.51 17.59
CA GLY A 46 16.14 10.42 16.50
C GLY A 46 17.22 11.47 16.57
N LYS A 47 17.17 12.34 15.57
CA LYS A 47 18.00 13.54 15.53
C LYS A 47 17.25 14.77 15.97
N HIS A 48 15.92 14.75 15.97
CA HIS A 48 15.09 15.92 16.21
C HIS A 48 13.98 15.60 17.21
N PHE A 49 13.87 16.40 18.27
CA PHE A 49 12.85 16.28 19.31
C PHE A 49 12.27 17.66 19.64
N VAL A 50 11.01 17.68 20.07
CA VAL A 50 10.39 18.85 20.70
C VAL A 50 9.85 18.44 22.06
N LEU A 51 10.30 19.11 23.11
CA LEU A 51 9.93 18.81 24.50
C LEU A 51 9.32 20.03 25.18
N GLY A 52 8.46 19.78 26.17
CA GLY A 52 7.94 20.80 27.07
C GLY A 52 7.92 20.28 28.51
N PHE A 53 7.91 21.21 29.46
CA PHE A 53 7.76 20.92 30.88
C PHE A 53 6.45 21.56 31.34
N ILE A 54 5.47 20.71 31.67
CA ILE A 54 4.15 21.14 32.14
C ILE A 54 4.21 21.65 33.59
N ASP A 55 3.14 22.30 34.04
CA ASP A 55 3.12 22.96 35.36
C ASP A 55 3.35 21.99 36.53
N SER A 56 3.80 22.51 37.67
CA SER A 56 3.87 21.75 38.92
C SER A 56 3.41 22.58 40.10
N TYR A 57 2.86 21.92 41.12
CA TYR A 57 2.39 22.61 42.31
C TYR A 57 3.53 23.36 43.03
N ASP A 58 3.25 24.61 43.37
CA ASP A 58 4.19 25.52 44.04
C ASP A 58 3.99 25.46 45.57
N ASP A 59 4.82 24.65 46.25
CA ASP A 59 5.06 24.81 47.69
C ASP A 59 6.25 25.77 47.89
N SER A 60 6.28 26.44 49.04
CA SER A 60 7.24 27.44 49.53
C SER A 60 8.75 27.07 49.47
N HIS A 61 9.09 25.94 48.87
CA HIS A 61 10.41 25.35 48.64
C HIS A 61 11.03 25.65 47.25
N VAL A 62 10.50 26.63 46.49
CA VAL A 62 10.93 27.08 45.12
C VAL A 62 12.44 27.15 44.86
N ALA A 63 13.27 27.34 45.89
CA ALA A 63 14.72 27.51 45.75
C ALA A 63 15.48 26.29 45.19
N SER A 64 14.85 25.12 45.07
CA SER A 64 15.48 23.86 44.62
C SER A 64 14.99 23.31 43.28
N ARG A 65 14.09 23.99 42.55
CA ARG A 65 13.58 23.49 41.27
C ARG A 65 14.68 23.46 40.21
N GLU A 66 14.88 22.30 39.57
CA GLU A 66 15.84 22.11 38.48
C GLU A 66 15.20 21.28 37.35
N LEU A 67 15.47 21.68 36.10
CA LEU A 67 15.07 20.93 34.91
C LEU A 67 16.29 20.25 34.32
N PHE A 68 16.25 18.92 34.20
CA PHE A 68 17.33 18.15 33.61
C PHE A 68 16.92 17.58 32.27
N ILE A 69 17.86 17.67 31.33
CA ILE A 69 17.80 16.89 30.12
C ILE A 69 18.95 15.90 30.12
N LEU A 70 18.60 14.65 29.89
CA LEU A 70 19.54 13.55 29.75
C LEU A 70 19.55 13.12 28.28
N VAL A 71 20.73 13.13 27.67
CA VAL A 71 20.92 12.71 26.28
C VAL A 71 21.89 11.55 26.24
N VAL A 72 21.44 10.42 25.73
CA VAL A 72 22.25 9.21 25.55
C VAL A 72 22.67 9.11 24.09
N ALA A 73 23.98 9.15 23.83
CA ALA A 73 24.51 8.98 22.49
C ALA A 73 24.80 7.52 22.19
N PHE A 74 24.42 7.09 20.99
CA PHE A 74 24.58 5.70 20.56
C PHE A 74 25.54 5.54 19.37
N SER A 75 26.14 6.64 18.94
CA SER A 75 27.12 6.66 17.87
C SER A 75 28.47 6.16 18.36
N ASN A 76 29.19 5.46 17.49
CA ASN A 76 30.60 5.13 17.68
C ASN A 76 31.53 6.32 17.35
N GLN A 77 30.97 7.49 17.07
CA GLN A 77 31.64 8.76 16.83
C GLN A 77 31.08 9.83 17.76
N GLN A 78 31.79 10.94 17.92
CA GLN A 78 31.30 12.09 18.67
C GLN A 78 29.96 12.59 18.10
N THR A 79 28.99 12.81 18.98
CA THR A 79 27.66 13.33 18.65
C THR A 79 27.56 14.77 19.12
N THR A 80 27.33 15.71 18.19
CA THR A 80 27.02 17.10 18.54
C THR A 80 25.52 17.22 18.75
N VAL A 81 25.11 17.83 19.85
CA VAL A 81 23.70 18.06 20.20
C VAL A 81 23.51 19.54 20.48
N THR A 82 22.48 20.11 19.88
CA THR A 82 22.04 21.50 20.06
C THR A 82 20.65 21.50 20.66
N ILE A 83 20.46 22.33 21.70
CA ILE A 83 19.18 22.57 22.35
C ILE A 83 18.86 24.05 22.16
N SER A 84 17.62 24.39 21.78
CA SER A 84 17.18 25.78 21.64
C SER A 84 15.74 26.01 22.07
N SER A 85 15.38 27.24 22.41
CA SER A 85 14.01 27.68 22.67
C SER A 85 13.73 29.04 22.02
N LYS A 86 12.47 29.27 21.62
CA LYS A 86 12.00 30.60 21.21
C LYS A 86 11.75 31.53 22.41
N HIS A 87 11.55 30.97 23.62
CA HIS A 87 11.40 31.77 24.83
C HIS A 87 12.69 32.53 25.16
N GLU A 88 12.53 33.80 25.56
CA GLU A 88 13.66 34.64 25.92
C GLU A 88 14.02 34.50 27.40
N ILE A 89 15.28 34.16 27.67
CA ILE A 89 15.84 34.03 29.02
C ILE A 89 16.78 35.19 29.24
N ALA A 90 16.49 36.04 30.22
CA ALA A 90 17.16 37.32 30.43
C ALA A 90 17.21 38.21 29.15
N GLY A 91 16.15 38.16 28.33
CA GLY A 91 15.99 38.98 27.11
C GLY A 91 16.74 38.48 25.88
N LYS A 92 17.07 37.18 25.81
CA LYS A 92 17.68 36.54 24.63
C LYS A 92 17.13 35.12 24.43
N PRO A 93 16.98 34.63 23.18
CA PRO A 93 16.65 33.23 22.92
C PRO A 93 17.67 32.29 23.56
N PHE A 94 17.17 31.18 24.13
CA PHE A 94 18.02 30.15 24.71
C PHE A 94 18.60 29.24 23.61
N GLN A 95 19.91 29.02 23.63
CA GLN A 95 20.56 28.02 22.80
C GLN A 95 21.85 27.53 23.46
N GLU A 96 22.00 26.20 23.53
CA GLU A 96 23.22 25.55 23.99
C GLU A 96 23.63 24.45 23.01
N THR A 97 24.94 24.15 22.96
CA THR A 97 25.48 23.07 22.14
C THR A 97 26.60 22.37 22.87
N PHE A 98 26.55 21.05 22.88
CA PHE A 98 27.54 20.20 23.52
C PHE A 98 27.90 19.02 22.63
N VAL A 99 29.04 18.40 22.93
CA VAL A 99 29.56 17.23 22.23
C VAL A 99 29.58 16.07 23.20
N ILE A 100 28.93 14.97 22.81
CA ILE A 100 28.92 13.71 23.53
C ILE A 100 29.93 12.77 22.86
N ASP A 101 30.85 12.21 23.64
CA ASP A 101 31.79 11.21 23.15
C ASP A 101 31.06 9.91 22.77
N ALA A 102 31.73 9.05 21.98
CA ALA A 102 31.12 7.84 21.44
C ALA A 102 30.63 6.88 22.54
N GLY A 103 29.34 6.56 22.56
CA GLY A 103 28.71 5.69 23.57
C GLY A 103 28.56 6.30 24.97
N GLU A 104 28.88 7.59 25.12
CA GLU A 104 28.71 8.34 26.37
C GLU A 104 27.33 9.03 26.40
N PHE A 105 27.08 9.72 27.50
CA PHE A 105 25.89 10.51 27.72
C PHE A 105 26.26 11.89 28.24
N ILE A 106 25.29 12.77 28.27
CA ILE A 106 25.41 14.04 28.95
C ILE A 106 24.11 14.38 29.65
N ARG A 107 24.26 14.95 30.84
CA ARG A 107 23.22 15.66 31.56
C ARG A 107 23.47 17.15 31.39
N THR A 108 22.44 17.89 31.04
CA THR A 108 22.48 19.35 31.09
C THR A 108 21.27 19.88 31.84
N ASN A 109 21.44 21.05 32.45
CA ASN A 109 20.36 21.78 33.10
C ASN A 109 19.78 22.75 32.08
N VAL A 110 18.46 22.86 32.03
CA VAL A 110 17.78 23.93 31.28
C VAL A 110 17.15 24.92 32.26
N PRO A 111 17.00 26.20 31.90
CA PRO A 111 16.53 27.19 32.86
C PRO A 111 15.07 26.96 33.25
N VAL A 112 14.76 27.19 34.53
CA VAL A 112 13.45 26.93 35.13
C VAL A 112 12.33 27.81 34.55
N GLU A 113 12.68 28.92 33.90
CA GLU A 113 11.73 29.79 33.18
C GLU A 113 11.03 29.10 32.00
N LEU A 114 11.51 27.93 31.59
CA LEU A 114 10.92 27.10 30.53
C LEU A 114 9.79 26.17 31.01
N VAL A 115 9.43 26.20 32.30
CA VAL A 115 8.24 25.52 32.81
C VAL A 115 6.98 26.27 32.38
N MET A 116 6.02 25.58 31.78
CA MET A 116 4.70 26.13 31.44
C MET A 116 3.87 26.36 32.70
N GLU A 117 3.15 27.48 32.78
CA GLU A 117 2.38 27.85 33.98
C GLU A 117 0.93 28.09 33.61
N ASN A 118 0.00 27.58 34.42
CA ASN A 118 -1.44 27.76 34.25
C ASN A 118 -1.98 27.28 32.88
N THR A 119 -3.25 27.58 32.61
CA THR A 119 -3.83 27.43 31.28
C THR A 119 -3.45 28.61 30.38
N GLU A 120 -2.39 28.47 29.59
CA GLU A 120 -1.86 29.55 28.75
C GLU A 120 -1.27 29.07 27.42
N ARG A 121 -1.16 30.03 26.49
CA ARG A 121 -0.36 29.93 25.26
C ARG A 121 1.02 30.52 25.52
N ASN A 122 2.07 29.78 25.20
CA ASN A 122 3.45 30.21 25.47
C ASN A 122 4.44 29.69 24.41
N GLN A 123 5.70 30.10 24.54
CA GLN A 123 6.82 29.65 23.69
C GLN A 123 7.89 28.90 24.49
N LYS A 124 7.53 28.38 25.67
CA LYS A 124 8.41 27.67 26.61
C LYS A 124 8.64 26.22 26.15
N VAL A 125 9.11 26.07 24.92
CA VAL A 125 9.33 24.79 24.22
C VAL A 125 10.81 24.63 23.92
N LEU A 126 11.32 23.43 24.10
CA LEU A 126 12.69 23.06 23.74
C LEU A 126 12.72 22.26 22.44
N GLU A 127 13.53 22.72 21.49
CA GLU A 127 13.88 22.02 20.27
C GLU A 127 15.26 21.38 20.43
N PHE A 128 15.40 20.12 20.01
CA PHE A 128 16.64 19.37 20.03
C PHE A 128 17.05 19.00 18.61
N SER A 129 18.35 19.13 18.32
CA SER A 129 18.96 18.68 17.08
C SER A 129 20.28 17.96 17.36
N ALA A 130 20.46 16.75 16.84
CA ALA A 130 21.67 15.95 17.02
C ALA A 130 22.30 15.52 15.70
N SER A 131 23.63 15.45 15.64
CA SER A 131 24.36 14.99 14.44
C SER A 131 24.20 13.50 14.16
N SER A 132 23.85 12.72 15.18
CA SER A 132 23.57 11.28 15.15
C SER A 132 22.46 10.94 16.11
N ASP A 133 21.92 9.73 15.98
CA ASP A 133 20.77 9.26 16.76
C ASP A 133 21.07 9.23 18.26
N VAL A 134 20.22 9.92 19.01
CA VAL A 134 20.23 9.97 20.48
C VAL A 134 18.87 9.57 21.04
N SER A 135 18.83 9.17 22.30
CA SER A 135 17.59 9.17 23.09
C SER A 135 17.66 10.34 24.06
N VAL A 136 16.53 11.00 24.24
CA VAL A 136 16.40 12.19 25.09
C VAL A 136 15.38 11.89 26.18
N TYR A 137 15.69 12.25 27.40
CA TYR A 137 14.79 12.13 28.55
C TYR A 137 14.68 13.50 29.23
N GLY A 138 13.46 13.91 29.56
CA GLY A 138 13.21 15.06 30.40
C GLY A 138 12.98 14.61 31.83
N LEU A 139 13.66 15.23 32.79
CA LEU A 139 13.44 15.01 34.22
C LEU A 139 13.13 16.36 34.85
N MET A 140 12.02 16.43 35.59
CA MET A 140 11.66 17.60 36.37
C MET A 140 11.90 17.27 37.84
N TYR A 141 12.74 18.07 38.48
CA TYR A 141 13.15 17.90 39.87
C TYR A 141 12.76 19.11 40.70
N GLN A 142 12.21 18.85 41.87
CA GLN A 142 12.03 19.80 42.97
C GLN A 142 12.13 18.99 44.27
N ASP A 143 12.57 19.60 45.37
CA ASP A 143 12.73 18.82 46.61
C ASP A 143 11.42 18.09 46.97
N TYR A 144 11.53 16.77 47.18
CA TYR A 144 10.42 15.86 47.50
C TYR A 144 9.38 15.67 46.38
N THR A 145 9.72 15.96 45.11
CA THR A 145 8.93 15.61 43.92
C THR A 145 9.81 15.53 42.66
N THR A 146 9.88 14.34 42.05
CA THR A 146 10.64 14.10 40.82
C THR A 146 9.86 13.19 39.89
N ASP A 147 9.74 13.58 38.63
CA ASP A 147 9.23 12.67 37.59
C ASP A 147 9.95 12.92 36.26
N GLY A 148 9.83 11.97 35.34
CA GLY A 148 10.49 12.09 34.04
C GLY A 148 9.79 11.33 32.94
N PHE A 149 10.12 11.69 31.71
CA PHE A 149 9.49 11.15 30.51
C PHE A 149 10.51 10.80 29.43
N LEU A 150 10.13 9.86 28.57
CA LEU A 150 10.88 9.55 27.36
C LEU A 150 10.54 10.56 26.25
N GLY A 151 11.55 11.24 25.71
CA GLY A 151 11.39 12.12 24.56
C GLY A 151 11.06 11.36 23.29
N ILE A 152 9.95 11.72 22.63
CA ILE A 152 9.52 11.11 21.37
C ILE A 152 10.11 11.90 20.18
N PRO A 153 10.86 11.24 19.27
CA PRO A 153 11.38 11.89 18.07
C PRO A 153 10.27 12.49 17.20
N THR A 154 10.53 13.66 16.60
CA THR A 154 9.54 14.41 15.78
C THR A 154 8.96 13.59 14.62
N ASN A 155 9.74 12.70 14.01
CA ASN A 155 9.28 11.78 12.96
C ASN A 155 8.31 10.67 13.44
N ASN A 156 8.12 10.51 14.76
CA ASN A 156 7.19 9.58 15.38
C ASN A 156 5.98 10.27 16.03
N LEU A 157 5.91 11.61 15.99
CA LEU A 157 4.73 12.36 16.39
C LEU A 157 3.58 12.17 15.39
N GLY A 158 2.36 12.48 15.80
CA GLY A 158 1.15 12.26 15.01
C GLY A 158 0.14 13.37 15.19
N MET A 159 -1.07 13.10 14.69
CA MET A 159 -2.18 14.05 14.66
C MET A 159 -3.27 13.74 15.68
N GLN A 160 -3.21 12.57 16.32
CA GLN A 160 -4.28 12.05 17.18
C GLN A 160 -3.69 11.54 18.48
N TYR A 161 -4.21 12.03 19.61
CA TYR A 161 -3.80 11.66 20.96
C TYR A 161 -5.01 11.56 21.88
N VAL A 162 -4.87 10.81 22.96
CA VAL A 162 -5.84 10.81 24.05
C VAL A 162 -5.10 11.11 25.34
N VAL A 163 -5.55 12.14 26.05
CA VAL A 163 -4.95 12.62 27.29
C VAL A 163 -5.02 11.54 28.37
N MET A 164 -3.91 11.31 29.08
CA MET A 164 -3.87 10.45 30.26
C MET A 164 -3.32 11.22 31.47
N THR A 165 -4.13 11.32 32.52
CA THR A 165 -3.74 11.95 33.78
C THR A 165 -3.97 10.97 34.94
N SER A 166 -3.57 11.35 36.15
CA SER A 166 -3.99 10.72 37.41
C SER A 166 -5.24 11.40 37.96
N ARG A 167 -5.97 10.71 38.84
CA ARG A 167 -7.06 11.34 39.62
C ARG A 167 -6.48 12.54 40.39
N PRO A 168 -6.91 13.78 40.11
CA PRO A 168 -6.40 14.95 40.81
C PRO A 168 -6.88 14.98 42.26
N LEU A 169 -6.06 15.56 43.14
CA LEU A 169 -6.46 15.86 44.51
C LEU A 169 -7.43 17.05 44.55
N VAL A 170 -8.13 17.23 45.69
CA VAL A 170 -9.01 18.39 45.91
C VAL A 170 -8.19 19.68 45.77
N ASP A 171 -8.72 20.63 44.98
CA ASP A 171 -8.06 21.91 44.66
C ASP A 171 -6.73 21.77 43.92
N GLN A 172 -6.54 20.67 43.17
CA GLN A 172 -5.39 20.44 42.29
C GLN A 172 -5.85 20.09 40.87
N ASN A 173 -5.00 20.35 39.88
CA ASN A 173 -5.35 20.25 38.47
C ASN A 173 -4.69 19.04 37.78
N SER A 174 -5.51 18.32 36.99
CA SER A 174 -5.01 17.49 35.91
C SER A 174 -4.78 18.38 34.68
N GLN A 175 -3.82 18.02 33.82
CA GLN A 175 -3.37 18.91 32.75
C GLN A 175 -2.80 18.19 31.54
N PHE A 176 -2.82 18.89 30.41
CA PHE A 176 -2.11 18.50 29.19
C PHE A 176 -1.58 19.72 28.43
N ALA A 177 -0.56 19.52 27.62
CA ALA A 177 -0.03 20.55 26.74
C ALA A 177 0.12 20.03 25.30
N VAL A 178 -0.19 20.87 24.33
CA VAL A 178 -0.03 20.60 22.90
C VAL A 178 1.02 21.55 22.32
N ILE A 179 2.02 21.00 21.65
CA ILE A 179 3.16 21.72 21.08
C ILE A 179 3.16 21.57 19.56
N GLY A 180 3.22 22.70 18.84
CA GLY A 180 3.25 22.71 17.38
C GLY A 180 4.63 22.42 16.83
N THR A 181 4.73 21.54 15.82
CA THR A 181 5.97 21.32 15.05
C THR A 181 6.00 22.10 13.74
N GLU A 182 4.85 22.67 13.34
CA GLU A 182 4.68 23.41 12.10
C GLU A 182 3.79 24.64 12.32
N ASP A 183 3.99 25.66 11.52
CA ASP A 183 3.20 26.89 11.58
C ASP A 183 1.75 26.66 11.15
N SER A 184 0.82 27.41 11.75
CA SER A 184 -0.61 27.34 11.42
C SER A 184 -1.20 25.93 11.51
N THR A 185 -0.85 25.18 12.56
CA THR A 185 -1.44 23.87 12.87
C THR A 185 -2.78 24.07 13.58
N LEU A 186 -3.87 23.56 13.03
CA LEU A 186 -5.19 23.57 13.63
C LEU A 186 -5.34 22.40 14.60
N VAL A 187 -5.72 22.69 15.85
CA VAL A 187 -5.95 21.69 16.90
C VAL A 187 -7.40 21.76 17.38
N GLN A 188 -8.02 20.58 17.52
CA GLN A 188 -9.33 20.38 18.12
C GLN A 188 -9.21 19.39 19.28
N VAL A 189 -9.83 19.71 20.41
CA VAL A 189 -9.82 18.87 21.61
C VAL A 189 -11.24 18.62 22.07
N ILE A 190 -11.66 17.35 22.08
CA ILE A 190 -12.92 16.91 22.69
C ILE A 190 -12.64 16.70 24.18
N LEU A 191 -13.23 17.53 25.04
CA LEU A 191 -12.91 17.59 26.47
C LEU A 191 -13.66 16.55 27.29
N ARG A 192 -13.00 15.99 28.31
CA ARG A 192 -13.63 15.08 29.31
C ARG A 192 -13.88 15.69 30.69
N GLY A 193 -13.31 16.86 30.94
CA GLY A 193 -13.55 17.65 32.15
C GLY A 193 -13.72 19.13 31.81
N ALA A 194 -14.21 19.91 32.77
CA ALA A 194 -14.38 21.35 32.59
C ALA A 194 -13.02 22.07 32.57
N VAL A 195 -12.84 23.01 31.63
CA VAL A 195 -11.60 23.80 31.48
C VAL A 195 -11.94 25.27 31.23
N THR A 196 -10.97 26.17 31.36
CA THR A 196 -11.11 27.57 30.91
C THR A 196 -9.89 27.99 30.13
N PHE A 197 -10.10 28.46 28.91
CA PHE A 197 -9.04 28.89 28.01
C PHE A 197 -9.43 30.21 27.33
N GLU A 198 -8.49 31.16 27.27
CA GLU A 198 -8.67 32.50 26.67
C GLU A 198 -9.93 33.26 27.16
N GLY A 199 -10.31 33.06 28.42
CA GLY A 199 -11.46 33.71 29.05
C GLY A 199 -12.82 33.04 28.77
N GLN A 200 -12.84 31.92 28.05
CA GLN A 200 -14.02 31.10 27.81
C GLN A 200 -13.95 29.80 28.64
N SER A 201 -15.07 29.45 29.28
CA SER A 201 -15.21 28.16 29.98
C SER A 201 -15.86 27.12 29.06
N TYR A 202 -15.35 25.90 29.15
CA TYR A 202 -15.81 24.74 28.40
C TYR A 202 -16.17 23.63 29.39
N SER A 203 -17.25 22.91 29.11
CA SER A 203 -17.71 21.76 29.89
C SER A 203 -17.20 20.45 29.29
N ALA A 204 -17.31 19.35 30.03
CA ALA A 204 -17.08 18.02 29.48
C ALA A 204 -18.02 17.77 28.26
N GLY A 205 -17.45 17.24 27.18
CA GLY A 205 -18.11 17.04 25.88
C GLY A 205 -17.94 18.21 24.90
N ASP A 206 -17.53 19.40 25.35
CA ASP A 206 -17.29 20.53 24.46
C ASP A 206 -16.02 20.32 23.61
N VAL A 207 -16.00 20.95 22.43
CA VAL A 207 -14.84 20.94 21.52
C VAL A 207 -14.09 22.27 21.63
N LEU A 208 -12.89 22.22 22.21
CA LEU A 208 -11.95 23.34 22.24
C LEU A 208 -11.17 23.40 20.92
N ARG A 209 -11.11 24.56 20.27
CA ARG A 209 -10.40 24.75 19.00
C ARG A 209 -9.41 25.90 19.09
N PHE A 210 -8.19 25.68 18.62
CA PHE A 210 -7.17 26.73 18.53
C PHE A 210 -6.13 26.40 17.46
N THR A 211 -5.42 27.43 16.99
CA THR A 211 -4.28 27.27 16.08
C THR A 211 -2.97 27.43 16.85
N ILE A 212 -1.95 26.63 16.54
CA ILE A 212 -0.60 26.72 17.11
C ILE A 212 0.43 26.82 16.00
N ASN A 213 1.52 27.55 16.27
CA ASN A 213 2.64 27.66 15.36
C ASN A 213 3.81 26.75 15.76
N ASN A 214 4.84 26.68 14.93
CA ASN A 214 6.02 25.89 15.22
C ASN A 214 6.71 26.39 16.51
N LEU A 215 7.03 25.48 17.43
CA LEU A 215 7.60 25.75 18.76
C LEU A 215 6.75 26.66 19.64
N GLU A 216 5.44 26.67 19.43
CA GLU A 216 4.45 27.27 20.32
C GLU A 216 3.73 26.15 21.08
N ALA A 217 3.38 26.41 22.34
CA ALA A 217 2.65 25.48 23.19
C ALA A 217 1.35 26.10 23.70
N VAL A 218 0.34 25.25 23.88
CA VAL A 218 -0.89 25.56 24.61
C VAL A 218 -1.05 24.53 25.72
N GLN A 219 -0.96 24.99 26.97
CA GLN A 219 -1.23 24.18 28.16
C GLN A 219 -2.67 24.41 28.63
N ILE A 220 -3.37 23.34 28.99
CA ILE A 220 -4.75 23.34 29.47
C ILE A 220 -4.81 22.56 30.79
N GLN A 221 -5.45 23.16 31.79
CA GLN A 221 -5.69 22.58 33.10
C GLN A 221 -7.20 22.41 33.37
N GLY A 222 -7.55 21.33 34.06
CA GLY A 222 -8.92 21.09 34.52
C GLY A 222 -9.33 22.09 35.61
N GLN A 223 -10.62 22.41 35.70
CA GLN A 223 -11.14 23.22 36.81
C GLN A 223 -11.38 22.34 38.04
N SER A 224 -10.99 22.77 39.24
CA SER A 224 -11.48 22.21 40.52
C SER A 224 -11.44 20.66 40.62
N SER A 225 -10.28 20.04 40.38
CA SER A 225 -10.10 18.58 40.48
C SER A 225 -10.82 17.74 39.42
N GLU A 226 -11.09 18.31 38.24
CA GLU A 226 -11.56 17.54 37.08
C GLU A 226 -10.45 16.65 36.51
N ASP A 227 -10.77 15.39 36.22
CA ASP A 227 -9.88 14.41 35.57
C ASP A 227 -10.01 14.53 34.05
N LEU A 228 -8.98 15.06 33.38
CA LEU A 228 -8.99 15.28 31.93
C LEU A 228 -8.68 14.02 31.11
N THR A 229 -8.49 12.87 31.76
CA THR A 229 -8.24 11.60 31.08
C THR A 229 -9.34 11.29 30.07
N GLY A 230 -8.94 10.86 28.88
CA GLY A 230 -9.87 10.56 27.80
C GLY A 230 -10.21 11.75 26.91
N SER A 231 -9.70 12.95 27.19
CA SER A 231 -9.84 14.09 26.26
C SER A 231 -9.11 13.76 24.95
N ILE A 232 -9.78 13.91 23.82
CA ILE A 232 -9.27 13.49 22.50
C ILE A 232 -8.72 14.71 21.77
N ILE A 233 -7.44 14.68 21.42
CA ILE A 233 -6.76 15.74 20.66
C ILE A 233 -6.63 15.29 19.21
N GLN A 234 -7.05 16.15 18.29
CA GLN A 234 -6.93 15.98 16.84
C GLN A 234 -6.30 17.22 16.21
N SER A 235 -5.37 17.04 15.28
CA SER A 235 -4.74 18.15 14.55
C SER A 235 -4.59 17.84 13.05
N ASP A 236 -4.44 18.88 12.23
CA ASP A 236 -4.19 18.76 10.78
C ASP A 236 -2.72 18.53 10.41
N LYS A 237 -1.81 18.73 11.36
CA LYS A 237 -0.37 18.50 11.25
C LYS A 237 0.16 17.83 12.52
N PRO A 238 1.34 17.19 12.49
CA PRO A 238 1.93 16.57 13.67
C PRO A 238 2.10 17.55 14.84
N VAL A 239 1.84 17.07 16.06
CA VAL A 239 2.03 17.83 17.31
C VAL A 239 2.68 16.93 18.36
N ALA A 240 3.38 17.52 19.33
CA ALA A 240 3.77 16.80 20.55
C ALA A 240 2.74 17.06 21.66
N VAL A 241 2.40 16.03 22.41
CA VAL A 241 1.42 16.11 23.50
C VAL A 241 2.05 15.61 24.79
N PHE A 242 1.90 16.40 25.84
CA PHE A 242 2.30 16.08 27.20
C PHE A 242 1.05 16.01 28.07
N SER A 243 1.03 15.10 29.05
CA SER A 243 -0.07 15.02 30.01
C SER A 243 0.44 14.65 31.40
N GLY A 244 -0.34 15.01 32.42
CA GLY A 244 0.04 14.79 33.80
C GLY A 244 -0.85 15.52 34.80
N ASN A 245 -0.31 15.74 35.99
CA ASN A 245 -0.96 16.49 37.06
C ASN A 245 0.07 17.40 37.72
N GLU A 246 -0.38 18.57 38.16
CA GLU A 246 0.47 19.45 38.95
C GLU A 246 0.79 18.85 40.33
N CYS A 247 -0.08 17.97 40.84
CA CYS A 247 0.00 17.33 42.14
C CYS A 247 -0.77 16.00 42.24
N THR A 248 -0.12 14.97 42.76
CA THR A 248 -0.67 13.63 43.05
C THR A 248 -0.11 13.13 44.40
N ASN A 249 -0.82 12.25 45.11
CA ASN A 249 -0.33 11.64 46.37
C ASN A 249 -0.99 10.28 46.63
N HIS A 250 -0.18 9.29 47.06
CA HIS A 250 -0.64 7.98 47.52
C HIS A 250 -0.10 7.63 48.92
N ALA A 251 -0.81 8.05 49.97
CA ALA A 251 -0.56 7.69 51.38
C ALA A 251 0.69 8.31 52.08
N GLY A 252 1.25 9.40 51.53
CA GLY A 252 2.30 10.24 52.12
C GLY A 252 1.86 11.69 52.37
N SER A 253 2.73 12.59 52.82
CA SER A 253 2.41 14.00 53.15
C SER A 253 2.77 15.04 52.08
N TYR A 254 3.46 14.64 51.01
CA TYR A 254 3.96 15.56 49.98
C TYR A 254 3.18 15.45 48.67
N CYS A 255 3.38 16.43 47.80
CA CYS A 255 2.59 16.64 46.59
C CYS A 255 3.51 16.42 45.40
N ASP A 256 3.26 15.34 44.66
CA ASP A 256 4.15 14.89 43.59
C ASP A 256 3.59 15.27 42.22
N MET A 257 4.39 15.97 41.43
CA MET A 257 4.07 16.19 40.03
C MET A 257 4.19 14.86 39.28
N VAL A 258 3.34 14.67 38.26
CA VAL A 258 3.54 13.57 37.31
C VAL A 258 3.44 14.07 35.89
N THR A 259 4.30 13.57 35.00
CA THR A 259 4.35 14.05 33.60
C THR A 259 4.82 12.96 32.65
N GLU A 260 4.20 12.87 31.47
CA GLU A 260 4.62 11.98 30.38
C GLU A 260 4.46 12.66 29.02
N GLN A 261 5.37 12.37 28.08
CA GLN A 261 5.16 12.68 26.67
C GLN A 261 4.39 11.53 26.02
N LEU A 262 3.18 11.80 25.54
CA LEU A 262 2.33 10.76 24.99
C LEU A 262 2.78 10.32 23.59
N VAL A 263 2.62 9.03 23.29
CA VAL A 263 2.68 8.52 21.91
C VAL A 263 1.34 8.69 21.19
N PRO A 264 1.35 9.02 19.88
CA PRO A 264 0.12 9.20 19.12
C PRO A 264 -0.65 7.89 18.96
N VAL A 265 -1.95 7.97 18.70
CA VAL A 265 -2.86 6.82 18.50
C VAL A 265 -2.34 5.83 17.45
N LYS A 266 -1.74 6.32 16.36
CA LYS A 266 -1.13 5.49 15.31
C LYS A 266 -0.02 4.55 15.82
N SER A 267 0.53 4.84 17.00
CA SER A 267 1.62 4.11 17.63
C SER A 267 1.13 3.14 18.69
N TRP A 268 -0.16 3.08 19.03
CA TRP A 268 -0.68 2.23 20.12
C TRP A 268 -0.64 0.73 19.78
N GLY A 269 -0.72 -0.12 20.81
CA GLY A 269 -0.66 -1.58 20.69
C GLY A 269 -1.82 -2.28 21.41
N GLN A 270 -1.95 -3.59 21.23
CA GLN A 270 -3.10 -4.35 21.76
C GLN A 270 -2.77 -5.19 22.99
N ARG A 271 -1.49 -5.50 23.20
CA ARG A 271 -1.03 -6.50 24.18
C ARG A 271 -0.05 -5.85 25.15
N HIS A 272 -0.47 -5.67 26.39
CA HIS A 272 0.34 -4.99 27.41
C HIS A 272 0.68 -5.94 28.54
N ILE A 273 1.96 -6.03 28.88
CA ILE A 273 2.44 -6.86 29.98
C ILE A 273 2.73 -5.95 31.17
N TYR A 274 1.94 -6.09 32.23
CA TYR A 274 2.19 -5.40 33.48
C TYR A 274 3.09 -6.24 34.39
N THR A 275 3.87 -5.56 35.22
CA THR A 275 4.90 -6.18 36.05
C THR A 275 4.93 -5.57 37.44
N ALA A 276 5.44 -6.36 38.38
CA ALA A 276 5.70 -5.96 39.74
C ALA A 276 7.14 -6.32 40.09
N ALA A 277 7.80 -5.53 40.94
CA ALA A 277 9.14 -5.86 41.44
C ALA A 277 9.08 -7.04 42.41
N ARG A 278 7.98 -7.17 43.17
CA ARG A 278 7.62 -8.35 43.97
C ARG A 278 6.15 -8.71 43.85
N SER A 279 5.80 -9.94 44.21
CA SER A 279 4.42 -10.45 44.14
C SER A 279 3.40 -9.67 44.98
N ASP A 280 3.86 -8.91 45.96
CA ASP A 280 3.08 -8.07 46.86
C ASP A 280 3.02 -6.58 46.47
N ASP A 281 3.67 -6.15 45.38
CA ASP A 281 3.47 -4.80 44.85
C ASP A 281 2.07 -4.70 44.23
N ASP A 282 1.41 -3.59 44.50
CA ASP A 282 0.07 -3.26 44.04
C ASP A 282 0.03 -1.85 43.42
N ASN A 283 0.09 -1.80 42.09
CA ASN A 283 0.11 -0.56 41.31
C ASN A 283 -1.22 -0.32 40.60
N ILE A 284 -1.51 0.95 40.31
CA ILE A 284 -2.73 1.34 39.58
C ILE A 284 -2.40 1.38 38.09
N TYR A 285 -3.30 0.86 37.27
CA TYR A 285 -3.17 0.90 35.82
C TYR A 285 -4.40 1.55 35.21
N ARG A 286 -4.17 2.43 34.23
CA ARG A 286 -5.21 3.00 33.37
C ARG A 286 -5.03 2.53 31.93
N ILE A 287 -6.13 2.16 31.29
CA ILE A 287 -6.16 1.76 29.89
C ILE A 287 -7.22 2.59 29.19
N VAL A 288 -6.83 3.43 28.24
CA VAL A 288 -7.75 4.29 27.50
C VAL A 288 -7.95 3.78 26.08
N ALA A 289 -9.19 3.86 25.60
CA ALA A 289 -9.53 3.53 24.24
C ALA A 289 -9.58 4.78 23.37
N TYR A 290 -9.02 4.70 22.17
CA TYR A 290 -9.37 5.61 21.09
C TYR A 290 -10.42 4.96 20.22
N PHE A 291 -10.46 3.62 20.15
CA PHE A 291 -11.35 2.83 19.33
C PHE A 291 -12.70 2.49 20.02
N SER A 292 -13.85 2.66 19.35
CA SER A 292 -15.17 2.29 19.87
C SER A 292 -15.22 0.78 20.04
N GLU A 293 -16.01 0.26 20.98
CA GLU A 293 -16.07 -1.18 21.31
C GLU A 293 -14.68 -1.83 21.55
N THR A 294 -13.77 -1.12 22.24
CA THR A 294 -12.46 -1.69 22.61
C THR A 294 -12.65 -2.61 23.81
N ASN A 295 -12.73 -3.91 23.53
CA ASN A 295 -12.95 -4.95 24.54
C ASN A 295 -11.65 -5.32 25.24
N LEU A 296 -11.60 -5.11 26.55
CA LEU A 296 -10.49 -5.48 27.42
C LEU A 296 -10.67 -6.89 27.99
N THR A 297 -9.57 -7.63 28.03
CA THR A 297 -9.44 -8.91 28.71
C THR A 297 -8.36 -8.79 29.77
N ILE A 298 -8.79 -8.71 31.02
CA ILE A 298 -7.91 -8.50 32.18
C ILE A 298 -8.04 -9.73 33.10
N PRO A 299 -6.93 -10.41 33.46
CA PRO A 299 -6.99 -11.59 34.31
C PRO A 299 -7.67 -11.32 35.65
N GLY A 300 -8.72 -12.07 35.97
CA GLY A 300 -9.45 -11.95 37.25
C GLY A 300 -10.55 -10.90 37.27
N PHE A 301 -10.77 -10.16 36.18
CA PHE A 301 -11.83 -9.16 36.04
C PHE A 301 -12.82 -9.56 34.94
N GLU A 302 -14.05 -9.07 35.03
CA GLU A 302 -15.03 -9.25 33.96
C GLU A 302 -14.61 -8.48 32.70
N HIS A 303 -15.00 -8.99 31.53
CA HIS A 303 -14.76 -8.30 30.26
C HIS A 303 -15.42 -6.91 30.28
N GLN A 304 -14.65 -5.89 29.93
CA GLN A 304 -15.15 -4.52 29.78
C GLN A 304 -14.98 -4.07 28.34
N SER A 305 -16.01 -3.42 27.81
CA SER A 305 -15.93 -2.70 26.53
C SER A 305 -15.73 -1.23 26.83
N LEU A 306 -14.76 -0.60 26.18
CA LEU A 306 -14.49 0.82 26.32
C LEU A 306 -14.86 1.55 25.03
N GLU A 307 -15.60 2.64 25.19
CA GLU A 307 -15.82 3.61 24.14
C GLU A 307 -14.67 4.64 24.08
N PRO A 308 -14.61 5.47 23.03
CA PRO A 308 -13.50 6.36 22.75
C PRO A 308 -13.36 7.45 23.81
N GLY A 309 -12.17 7.60 24.37
CA GLY A 309 -11.91 8.45 25.53
C GLY A 309 -12.44 7.86 26.84
N GLU A 310 -13.13 6.72 26.84
CA GLU A 310 -13.34 5.96 28.06
C GLU A 310 -12.08 5.19 28.43
N PHE A 311 -11.92 4.94 29.72
CA PHE A 311 -10.79 4.21 30.25
C PHE A 311 -11.20 3.26 31.36
N TRP A 312 -10.48 2.16 31.45
CA TRP A 312 -10.50 1.27 32.60
C TRP A 312 -9.44 1.70 33.60
N GLU A 313 -9.74 1.64 34.89
CA GLU A 313 -8.78 1.82 35.97
C GLU A 313 -8.91 0.68 36.98
N GLY A 314 -7.77 0.12 37.39
CA GLY A 314 -7.76 -0.89 38.45
C GLY A 314 -6.39 -1.09 39.07
N ARG A 315 -6.40 -1.68 40.27
CA ARG A 315 -5.19 -2.12 40.98
C ARG A 315 -4.83 -3.53 40.55
N LEU A 316 -3.60 -3.71 40.10
CA LEU A 316 -3.07 -5.00 39.66
C LEU A 316 -1.81 -5.32 40.45
N SER A 317 -1.80 -6.52 41.03
CA SER A 317 -0.65 -7.06 41.76
C SER A 317 0.03 -8.17 40.98
N GLY A 318 1.33 -8.33 41.16
CA GLY A 318 2.13 -9.32 40.43
C GLY A 318 2.34 -8.95 38.94
N SER A 319 2.41 -9.96 38.08
CA SER A 319 2.60 -9.78 36.64
C SER A 319 1.51 -10.48 35.83
N GLY A 320 1.23 -9.98 34.64
CA GLY A 320 0.21 -10.55 33.76
C GLY A 320 0.12 -9.86 32.41
N LEU A 321 -0.73 -10.40 31.53
CA LEU A 321 -1.00 -9.86 30.21
C LEU A 321 -2.42 -9.34 30.14
N ILE A 322 -2.55 -8.09 29.68
CA ILE A 322 -3.82 -7.48 29.31
C ILE A 322 -3.92 -7.46 27.79
N ARG A 323 -5.08 -7.88 27.27
CA ARG A 323 -5.40 -7.83 25.84
C ARG A 323 -6.54 -6.87 25.58
N SER A 324 -6.46 -6.14 24.48
CA SER A 324 -7.53 -5.31 23.95
C SER A 324 -7.89 -5.77 22.53
N SER A 325 -9.16 -5.65 22.12
CA SER A 325 -9.60 -6.03 20.76
C SER A 325 -9.12 -5.06 19.68
N LYS A 326 -8.81 -3.81 20.06
CA LYS A 326 -8.33 -2.71 19.22
C LYS A 326 -7.20 -2.00 19.96
N PRO A 327 -6.27 -1.29 19.28
CA PRO A 327 -5.13 -0.67 19.94
C PRO A 327 -5.55 0.30 21.05
N ALA A 328 -4.88 0.22 22.20
CA ALA A 328 -5.14 1.03 23.38
C ALA A 328 -3.83 1.55 23.98
N LEU A 329 -3.92 2.59 24.79
CA LEU A 329 -2.77 3.10 25.55
C LEU A 329 -2.92 2.68 27.02
N MET A 330 -1.86 2.11 27.59
CA MET A 330 -1.81 1.70 28.99
C MET A 330 -0.75 2.50 29.75
N MET A 331 -1.14 3.04 30.90
CA MET A 331 -0.27 3.81 31.79
C MET A 331 -0.27 3.16 33.17
N GLN A 332 0.91 3.06 33.77
CA GLN A 332 1.11 2.63 35.15
C GLN A 332 1.23 3.87 36.03
N HIS A 333 0.42 3.94 37.07
CA HIS A 333 0.56 4.89 38.15
C HIS A 333 1.22 4.15 39.31
N LEU A 334 2.48 4.50 39.56
CA LEU A 334 3.29 3.88 40.58
C LEU A 334 2.71 4.17 41.96
N ALA A 335 2.55 3.14 42.78
CA ALA A 335 2.01 3.25 44.14
C ALA A 335 2.81 2.42 45.16
N SER A 336 3.46 1.33 44.72
CA SER A 336 4.31 0.52 45.59
C SER A 336 5.48 -0.12 44.87
N ILE A 337 6.63 -0.19 45.56
CA ILE A 337 7.84 -0.88 45.12
C ILE A 337 8.35 -1.77 46.27
N ASN A 338 8.63 -3.04 45.97
CA ASN A 338 9.13 -4.03 46.93
C ASN A 338 8.27 -4.17 48.22
N GLY A 339 6.95 -4.00 48.12
CA GLY A 339 6.00 -4.05 49.22
C GLY A 339 5.94 -2.77 50.07
N ILE A 340 6.61 -1.69 49.64
CA ILE A 340 6.64 -0.39 50.31
C ILE A 340 5.83 0.60 49.46
N THR A 341 4.97 1.39 50.10
CA THR A 341 4.30 2.51 49.44
C THR A 341 5.31 3.60 49.10
N VAL A 342 5.32 4.04 47.85
CA VAL A 342 6.22 5.07 47.32
C VAL A 342 5.40 6.22 46.72
N ASP A 343 6.07 7.35 46.50
CA ASP A 343 5.44 8.50 45.85
C ASP A 343 5.11 8.20 44.39
N PRO A 344 4.05 8.81 43.83
CA PRO A 344 3.54 8.44 42.52
C PRO A 344 4.41 8.96 41.37
N SER A 345 4.51 8.14 40.33
CA SER A 345 5.05 8.47 39.01
C SER A 345 4.12 7.85 37.96
N ILE A 346 4.04 8.46 36.77
CA ILE A 346 3.24 7.94 35.67
C ILE A 346 4.15 7.41 34.56
N ILE A 347 3.92 6.17 34.14
CA ILE A 347 4.81 5.46 33.23
C ILE A 347 4.00 4.90 32.07
N GLN A 348 4.39 5.23 30.84
CA GLN A 348 3.83 4.57 29.67
C GLN A 348 4.26 3.10 29.59
N VAL A 349 3.31 2.17 29.74
CA VAL A 349 3.56 0.74 29.68
C VAL A 349 3.73 0.33 28.22
N PRO A 350 4.91 -0.16 27.79
CA PRO A 350 5.10 -0.56 26.41
C PRO A 350 4.21 -1.74 26.04
N ALA A 351 3.52 -1.66 24.91
CA ALA A 351 2.83 -2.80 24.33
C ALA A 351 3.85 -3.78 23.71
N GLU A 352 3.46 -5.03 23.43
CA GLU A 352 4.30 -6.03 22.76
C GLU A 352 4.84 -5.51 21.42
N GLU A 353 4.06 -4.67 20.74
CA GLU A 353 4.41 -3.99 19.51
C GLU A 353 5.52 -2.92 19.68
N HIS A 354 5.78 -2.46 20.91
CA HIS A 354 6.85 -1.51 21.24
C HIS A 354 8.14 -2.19 21.69
N PHE A 355 8.18 -3.52 21.81
CA PHE A 355 9.37 -4.22 22.27
C PHE A 355 10.48 -4.11 21.22
N GLY A 356 11.74 -4.22 21.66
CA GLY A 356 12.84 -4.50 20.75
C GLY A 356 14.11 -4.90 21.47
N PHE A 357 15.27 -4.56 20.91
CA PHE A 357 16.46 -5.39 21.17
C PHE A 357 17.51 -4.71 22.01
N VAL A 358 17.60 -3.38 21.95
CA VAL A 358 18.62 -2.62 22.66
C VAL A 358 17.97 -1.39 23.24
N PHE A 359 18.19 -1.13 24.53
CA PHE A 359 17.69 0.04 25.22
C PHE A 359 18.87 0.68 25.94
N GLY A 360 19.09 1.98 25.68
CA GLY A 360 20.02 2.78 26.46
C GLY A 360 19.23 3.75 27.31
N PHE A 361 19.51 3.72 28.61
CA PHE A 361 18.87 4.58 29.57
C PHE A 361 19.90 4.99 30.62
N THR A 362 19.49 5.88 31.48
CA THR A 362 20.30 6.39 32.59
C THR A 362 19.49 6.30 33.87
N THR A 363 20.15 6.45 35.01
CA THR A 363 19.53 6.64 36.33
C THR A 363 19.96 7.99 36.87
N PRO A 364 19.09 8.73 37.58
CA PRO A 364 19.42 10.04 38.13
C PRO A 364 20.36 9.94 39.36
N PRO A 365 21.15 10.99 39.64
CA PRO A 365 22.20 10.98 40.66
C PRO A 365 21.73 10.87 42.12
N HIS A 366 20.83 11.75 42.55
CA HIS A 366 20.21 11.69 43.88
C HIS A 366 19.00 12.62 43.94
N SER A 367 18.07 12.35 44.85
CA SER A 367 17.15 13.37 45.35
C SER A 367 17.82 14.13 46.48
N GLY A 368 17.59 15.42 46.67
CA GLY A 368 18.12 16.23 47.77
C GLY A 368 17.97 15.65 49.19
N GLY A 369 17.31 14.51 49.37
CA GLY A 369 17.25 13.70 50.57
C GLY A 369 18.60 13.12 51.02
N ASP A 370 18.75 12.98 52.34
CA ASP A 370 19.98 12.63 53.06
C ASP A 370 20.52 11.18 52.82
N SER A 371 20.07 10.42 51.79
CA SER A 371 20.33 8.97 51.69
C SER A 371 21.45 8.54 50.70
N GLY A 372 22.08 9.48 50.01
CA GLY A 372 23.20 9.21 49.09
C GLY A 372 22.78 8.59 47.75
N GLY A 373 21.53 8.82 47.31
CA GLY A 373 21.03 8.50 45.97
C GLY A 373 19.95 7.41 45.91
N TYR A 374 19.15 7.45 44.83
CA TYR A 374 18.04 6.53 44.57
C TYR A 374 18.48 5.06 44.55
N PHE A 375 17.59 4.20 45.03
CA PHE A 375 17.65 2.77 44.79
C PHE A 375 17.07 2.47 43.40
N ASN A 376 17.94 2.26 42.43
CA ASN A 376 17.54 2.07 41.03
C ASN A 376 17.38 0.59 40.66
N PHE A 377 16.37 0.27 39.87
CA PHE A 377 16.22 -1.06 39.27
C PHE A 377 15.53 -0.98 37.92
N ILE A 378 15.63 -2.05 37.13
CA ILE A 378 14.91 -2.20 35.88
C ILE A 378 14.04 -3.44 35.90
N ASN A 379 12.89 -3.36 35.23
CA ASN A 379 12.09 -4.53 34.90
C ASN A 379 12.23 -4.82 33.40
N ILE A 380 12.66 -6.03 33.06
CA ILE A 380 12.83 -6.50 31.69
C ILE A 380 11.78 -7.58 31.41
N ILE A 381 10.97 -7.37 30.36
CA ILE A 381 10.06 -8.38 29.84
C ILE A 381 10.66 -9.03 28.59
N VAL A 382 10.81 -10.35 28.60
CA VAL A 382 11.42 -11.13 27.51
C VAL A 382 10.77 -12.51 27.42
N LYS A 383 10.81 -13.21 26.27
CA LYS A 383 10.31 -14.59 26.20
C LYS A 383 11.11 -15.51 27.14
N ASN A 384 10.43 -16.52 27.69
CA ASN A 384 10.99 -17.49 28.63
C ASN A 384 12.24 -18.21 28.10
N GLU A 385 12.26 -18.53 26.81
CA GLU A 385 13.38 -19.21 26.16
C GLU A 385 14.62 -18.31 25.94
N SER A 386 14.44 -16.99 25.97
CA SER A 386 15.47 -15.99 25.64
C SER A 386 15.99 -15.23 26.87
N ARG A 387 15.80 -15.77 28.08
CA ARG A 387 16.29 -15.13 29.33
C ARG A 387 17.81 -15.03 29.37
N GLN A 388 18.48 -16.12 29.00
CA GLN A 388 19.94 -16.25 29.12
C GLN A 388 20.71 -15.40 28.10
N THR A 389 20.00 -14.80 27.15
CA THR A 389 20.55 -14.00 26.06
C THR A 389 20.33 -12.50 26.26
N VAL A 390 19.85 -12.08 27.45
CA VAL A 390 19.75 -10.68 27.87
C VAL A 390 21.04 -10.25 28.58
N TYR A 391 21.61 -9.13 28.14
CA TYR A 391 22.86 -8.57 28.64
C TYR A 391 22.61 -7.15 29.17
N LEU A 392 23.31 -6.80 30.25
CA LEU A 392 23.38 -5.44 30.81
C LEU A 392 24.83 -4.95 30.68
N ASN A 393 25.05 -3.83 29.99
CA ASN A 393 26.39 -3.30 29.66
C ASN A 393 27.29 -4.36 29.02
N SER A 394 26.71 -5.17 28.14
CA SER A 394 27.34 -6.32 27.46
C SER A 394 27.88 -7.41 28.40
N LEU A 395 27.40 -7.46 29.64
CA LEU A 395 27.62 -8.56 30.57
C LEU A 395 26.31 -9.35 30.74
N PRO A 396 26.36 -10.70 30.79
CA PRO A 396 25.16 -11.50 31.01
C PRO A 396 24.56 -11.20 32.38
N ILE A 397 23.24 -11.11 32.45
CA ILE A 397 22.51 -10.81 33.69
C ILE A 397 22.46 -12.09 34.55
N ASN A 398 23.45 -12.28 35.43
CA ASN A 398 23.54 -13.42 36.35
C ASN A 398 23.92 -12.95 37.77
N GLY A 399 23.32 -13.52 38.82
CA GLY A 399 23.79 -13.33 40.21
C GLY A 399 22.68 -13.12 41.25
N SER A 400 23.07 -12.72 42.46
CA SER A 400 22.16 -12.50 43.62
C SER A 400 21.30 -11.24 43.53
N ASN A 401 21.56 -10.38 42.55
CA ASN A 401 20.93 -9.06 42.39
C ASN A 401 19.82 -9.07 41.32
N VAL A 402 19.41 -10.25 40.88
CA VAL A 402 18.40 -10.48 39.83
C VAL A 402 17.29 -11.33 40.42
N HIS A 403 16.05 -10.88 40.28
CA HIS A 403 14.87 -11.65 40.60
C HIS A 403 14.14 -12.01 39.30
N GLU A 404 13.98 -13.30 39.04
CA GLU A 404 13.33 -13.82 37.84
C GLU A 404 11.99 -14.46 38.18
N SER A 405 10.96 -14.17 37.37
CA SER A 405 9.66 -14.82 37.50
C SER A 405 9.00 -15.02 36.14
N ASP A 406 8.22 -16.09 36.01
CA ASP A 406 7.38 -16.34 34.84
C ASP A 406 6.17 -15.41 34.89
N VAL A 407 5.78 -14.83 33.76
CA VAL A 407 4.53 -14.06 33.64
C VAL A 407 3.38 -15.06 33.42
N PRO A 408 2.43 -15.19 34.38
CA PRO A 408 1.37 -16.20 34.34
C PRO A 408 0.58 -16.18 33.03
N HIS A 409 0.25 -17.38 32.52
CA HIS A 409 -0.53 -17.58 31.29
C HIS A 409 0.08 -16.99 30.01
N THR A 410 1.39 -16.73 30.02
CA THR A 410 2.14 -16.27 28.84
C THR A 410 3.41 -17.09 28.63
N ASN A 411 4.11 -16.84 27.53
CA ASN A 411 5.46 -17.34 27.28
C ASN A 411 6.55 -16.31 27.67
N TYR A 412 6.21 -15.29 28.46
CA TYR A 412 7.12 -14.24 28.91
C TYR A 412 7.63 -14.45 30.32
N ALA A 413 8.80 -13.88 30.57
CA ALA A 413 9.48 -13.77 31.85
C ALA A 413 9.66 -12.30 32.20
N SER A 414 9.62 -12.01 33.49
CA SER A 414 10.08 -10.74 34.06
C SER A 414 11.42 -10.96 34.74
N LEU A 415 12.42 -10.15 34.38
CA LEU A 415 13.71 -10.05 35.04
C LEU A 415 13.78 -8.70 35.75
N THR A 416 13.77 -8.69 37.08
CA THR A 416 13.99 -7.48 37.88
C THR A 416 15.46 -7.41 38.28
N VAL A 417 16.18 -6.39 37.81
CA VAL A 417 17.62 -6.24 38.01
C VAL A 417 17.91 -5.01 38.86
N GLN A 418 18.51 -5.22 40.03
CA GLN A 418 18.94 -4.14 40.91
C GLN A 418 20.19 -3.47 40.32
N LEU A 419 20.13 -2.14 40.15
CA LEU A 419 21.23 -1.31 39.69
C LEU A 419 21.97 -0.66 40.88
N PRO A 420 23.23 -0.22 40.69
CA PRO A 420 23.94 0.62 41.65
C PRO A 420 23.13 1.86 42.09
N LYS A 421 23.36 2.29 43.34
CA LYS A 421 22.81 3.56 43.83
C LYS A 421 23.41 4.75 43.07
N GLY A 422 22.57 5.72 42.77
CA GLY A 422 22.94 6.98 42.12
C GLY A 422 23.04 6.92 40.60
N GLU A 423 23.80 7.85 40.02
CA GLU A 423 23.85 8.08 38.57
C GLU A 423 24.60 6.97 37.84
N GLY A 424 24.07 6.56 36.69
CA GLY A 424 24.70 5.60 35.82
C GLY A 424 24.09 5.59 34.42
N VAL A 425 24.85 5.04 33.47
CA VAL A 425 24.34 4.71 32.14
C VAL A 425 24.40 3.22 31.91
N TYR A 426 23.31 2.74 31.34
CA TYR A 426 23.03 1.33 31.22
C TYR A 426 22.48 1.02 29.83
N TYR A 427 22.95 -0.09 29.29
CA TYR A 427 22.51 -0.66 28.04
C TYR A 427 21.96 -2.06 28.30
N VAL A 428 20.70 -2.29 27.98
CA VAL A 428 20.12 -3.64 27.95
C VAL A 428 20.11 -4.11 26.51
N GLU A 429 20.69 -5.28 26.25
CA GLU A 429 20.86 -5.86 24.92
C GLU A 429 20.28 -7.29 24.90
N GLN A 430 19.47 -7.61 23.90
CA GLN A 430 19.06 -8.96 23.57
C GLN A 430 19.93 -9.52 22.45
N THR A 431 20.56 -10.67 22.70
CA THR A 431 21.52 -11.31 21.78
C THR A 431 21.01 -12.63 21.20
N ASP A 432 19.76 -13.02 21.48
CA ASP A 432 19.17 -14.27 20.98
C ASP A 432 19.14 -14.30 19.43
N PRO A 433 19.77 -15.31 18.79
CA PRO A 433 19.71 -15.48 17.33
C PRO A 433 18.30 -15.77 16.77
N PHE A 434 17.29 -16.04 17.61
CA PHE A 434 15.90 -16.34 17.20
C PHE A 434 14.90 -15.17 17.38
N SER A 435 15.38 -13.93 17.56
CA SER A 435 14.58 -12.67 17.47
C SER A 435 13.48 -12.48 18.53
N SER A 436 13.80 -12.59 19.82
CA SER A 436 12.87 -12.34 20.92
C SER A 436 12.98 -10.91 21.46
N PRO A 437 12.20 -9.92 20.98
CA PRO A 437 12.28 -8.55 21.47
C PRO A 437 11.87 -8.47 22.95
N LEU A 438 12.42 -7.49 23.66
CA LEU A 438 12.18 -7.22 25.07
C LEU A 438 11.65 -5.79 25.31
N SER A 439 11.06 -5.57 26.47
CA SER A 439 10.72 -4.24 27.00
C SER A 439 11.52 -3.98 28.27
N VAL A 440 11.88 -2.71 28.50
CA VAL A 440 12.61 -2.28 29.71
C VAL A 440 11.92 -1.05 30.29
N ILE A 441 11.53 -1.14 31.55
CA ILE A 441 11.06 0.01 32.35
C ILE A 441 12.07 0.27 33.45
N VAL A 442 12.41 1.55 33.63
CA VAL A 442 13.35 2.04 34.65
C VAL A 442 12.56 2.56 35.84
N TYR A 443 13.02 2.22 37.04
CA TYR A 443 12.43 2.66 38.30
C TYR A 443 13.53 3.12 39.26
N GLY A 444 13.19 4.06 40.13
CA GLY A 444 13.97 4.34 41.32
C GLY A 444 13.15 4.97 42.43
N TYR A 445 13.61 4.80 43.68
CA TYR A 445 12.95 5.35 44.86
C TYR A 445 13.95 5.69 45.97
N GLU A 446 13.55 6.62 46.83
CA GLU A 446 14.24 7.09 48.03
C GLU A 446 13.24 7.31 49.18
N ASP A 447 13.69 7.75 50.35
CA ASP A 447 12.81 8.17 51.44
C ASP A 447 11.99 9.39 50.99
N ALA A 448 10.70 9.18 50.69
CA ALA A 448 9.75 10.20 50.22
C ALA A 448 10.10 10.81 48.83
N GLU A 449 10.55 9.97 47.89
CA GLU A 449 10.47 10.27 46.46
C GLU A 449 10.57 9.01 45.58
N SER A 450 10.00 9.03 44.38
CA SER A 450 10.22 7.98 43.37
C SER A 450 10.14 8.51 41.93
N TYR A 451 10.67 7.75 40.97
CA TYR A 451 10.53 8.04 39.54
C TYR A 451 10.39 6.75 38.74
N GLY A 452 9.82 6.85 37.54
CA GLY A 452 9.89 5.79 36.55
C GLY A 452 9.61 6.26 35.13
N TYR A 453 10.10 5.53 34.15
CA TYR A 453 9.82 5.77 32.73
C TYR A 453 10.20 4.55 31.88
N ALA A 454 9.64 4.46 30.67
CA ALA A 454 10.10 3.48 29.70
C ALA A 454 11.53 3.81 29.23
N ALA A 455 12.43 2.82 29.23
CA ALA A 455 13.80 2.99 28.72
C ALA A 455 13.87 3.23 27.20
N GLY A 456 12.73 3.14 26.52
CA GLY A 456 12.58 3.30 25.08
C GLY A 456 11.35 2.55 24.57
N LEU A 457 10.87 2.96 23.40
CA LEU A 457 9.73 2.36 22.70
C LEU A 457 10.11 2.08 21.24
N SER A 458 9.71 0.93 20.68
CA SER A 458 9.78 0.69 19.24
C SER A 458 8.56 1.32 18.55
N LEU A 459 8.71 2.55 18.02
CA LEU A 459 7.63 3.34 17.44
C LEU A 459 7.59 3.21 15.91
N PRO A 460 6.46 3.35 15.20
CA PRO A 460 6.32 3.04 13.76
C PRO A 460 7.42 3.53 12.81
N SER A 461 7.94 4.75 12.98
CA SER A 461 9.01 5.29 12.13
C SER A 461 10.41 4.82 12.55
N ASN A 462 10.54 4.34 13.79
CA ASN A 462 11.76 3.76 14.37
C ASN A 462 11.62 2.25 14.64
N LYS A 463 10.52 1.64 14.22
CA LYS A 463 10.17 0.27 14.51
C LYS A 463 11.22 -0.52 13.76
N HIS A 464 12.13 -1.16 14.49
CA HIS A 464 12.87 -2.30 13.96
C HIS A 464 11.95 -3.53 13.89
N VAL A 465 10.69 -3.30 13.49
CA VAL A 465 9.81 -4.26 12.85
C VAL A 465 10.09 -4.07 11.38
N LEU A 466 10.69 -5.09 10.78
CA LEU A 466 10.76 -5.34 9.35
C LEU A 466 10.28 -4.17 8.45
N SER A 467 11.12 -3.15 8.27
CA SER A 467 10.83 -2.06 7.32
C SER A 467 11.14 -2.55 5.92
N LEU A 468 10.23 -2.35 4.97
CA LEU A 468 10.36 -2.77 3.58
C LEU A 468 10.39 -1.53 2.71
N THR A 469 11.53 -1.26 2.08
CA THR A 469 11.73 -0.09 1.23
C THR A 469 12.34 -0.50 -0.11
N PRO A 470 11.71 -0.16 -1.26
CA PRO A 470 10.37 0.42 -1.37
C PRO A 470 9.26 -0.60 -1.05
N TYR A 471 8.10 -0.12 -0.61
CA TYR A 471 6.91 -0.96 -0.43
C TYR A 471 6.30 -1.40 -1.77
N TYR A 472 6.46 -0.57 -2.80
CA TYR A 472 6.00 -0.84 -4.17
C TYR A 472 7.19 -1.28 -5.02
N LEU A 473 7.11 -2.49 -5.57
CA LEU A 473 8.10 -3.11 -6.42
C LEU A 473 7.60 -3.19 -7.86
N ARG A 474 8.51 -3.12 -8.83
CA ARG A 474 8.23 -3.38 -10.24
C ARG A 474 8.10 -4.87 -10.51
N GLU A 475 7.12 -5.25 -11.32
CA GLU A 475 6.95 -6.62 -11.82
C GLU A 475 8.24 -7.19 -12.43
N LEU A 476 9.09 -6.37 -13.05
CA LEU A 476 10.33 -6.82 -13.68
C LEU A 476 11.47 -7.08 -12.69
N GLY A 477 11.38 -6.53 -11.48
CA GLY A 477 12.46 -6.57 -10.49
C GLY A 477 13.64 -5.67 -10.85
N GLY A 478 14.81 -5.96 -10.28
CA GLY A 478 16.04 -5.17 -10.41
C GLY A 478 16.18 -4.06 -9.36
N GLU A 479 15.09 -3.63 -8.76
CA GLU A 479 15.13 -2.58 -7.75
C GLU A 479 15.82 -3.03 -6.46
N LEU A 480 16.44 -2.06 -5.77
CA LEU A 480 17.05 -2.28 -4.46
C LEU A 480 15.95 -2.44 -3.41
N PHE A 481 15.73 -3.67 -2.99
CA PHE A 481 14.88 -3.97 -1.87
C PHE A 481 15.70 -3.93 -0.58
N THR A 482 15.40 -2.95 0.24
CA THR A 482 15.97 -2.76 1.55
C THR A 482 15.00 -3.28 2.58
N MET A 483 15.47 -4.23 3.38
CA MET A 483 14.74 -4.73 4.52
C MET A 483 15.46 -4.40 5.81
N THR A 484 14.86 -3.57 6.65
CA THR A 484 15.37 -3.29 8.01
C THR A 484 14.77 -4.29 8.98
N VAL A 485 15.53 -5.30 9.35
CA VAL A 485 15.17 -6.31 10.34
C VAL A 485 15.54 -5.88 11.76
N PRO A 486 14.94 -6.52 12.78
CA PRO A 486 15.57 -6.69 14.09
C PRO A 486 17.08 -6.96 14.03
N CYS A 487 17.83 -6.41 14.99
CA CYS A 487 19.28 -6.59 15.17
C CYS A 487 19.85 -7.94 14.67
N LEU A 488 20.74 -7.87 13.68
CA LEU A 488 21.46 -8.95 12.98
C LEU A 488 22.68 -9.48 13.75
N GLN A 489 22.61 -9.62 15.08
CA GLN A 489 23.68 -10.30 15.82
C GLN A 489 23.54 -11.82 15.70
N THR A 490 24.17 -12.41 14.68
CA THR A 490 24.52 -13.83 14.74
C THR A 490 25.74 -13.98 15.65
N ASN A 491 25.53 -14.57 16.82
CA ASN A 491 26.54 -14.91 17.83
C ASN A 491 27.91 -15.28 17.24
N ALA A 492 28.96 -14.58 17.70
CA ALA A 492 30.38 -14.97 17.70
C ALA A 492 31.05 -15.46 16.39
N ILE A 493 30.34 -15.52 15.26
CA ILE A 493 30.88 -15.83 13.95
C ILE A 493 30.95 -14.50 13.20
N SER A 494 32.15 -14.15 12.74
CA SER A 494 32.46 -12.97 11.91
C SER A 494 31.25 -12.43 11.15
N PHE A 495 30.96 -11.12 11.24
CA PHE A 495 29.99 -10.43 10.38
C PHE A 495 30.09 -10.96 8.94
N GLN A 496 29.21 -11.90 8.59
CA GLN A 496 29.16 -12.44 7.25
C GLN A 496 28.30 -11.49 6.45
N ILE A 497 28.91 -10.90 5.44
CA ILE A 497 28.26 -9.96 4.52
C ILE A 497 27.09 -10.64 3.78
N ALA A 498 27.09 -11.97 3.67
CA ALA A 498 26.09 -12.73 2.94
C ALA A 498 24.73 -12.82 3.66
N ALA A 499 23.66 -12.60 2.89
CA ALA A 499 22.27 -12.88 3.24
C ALA A 499 21.56 -13.47 2.01
N LYS A 500 20.33 -13.95 2.17
CA LYS A 500 19.46 -14.36 1.06
C LYS A 500 18.08 -13.76 1.25
N CYS A 501 17.50 -13.19 0.19
CA CYS A 501 16.08 -12.82 0.18
C CYS A 501 15.30 -13.82 -0.66
N LYS A 502 14.12 -14.21 -0.20
CA LYS A 502 13.21 -15.09 -0.90
C LYS A 502 11.93 -14.32 -1.21
N PHE A 503 11.58 -14.24 -2.47
CA PHE A 503 10.40 -13.53 -2.95
C PHE A 503 9.39 -14.54 -3.48
N ALA A 504 8.12 -14.41 -3.07
CA ALA A 504 7.04 -15.13 -3.73
C ALA A 504 6.75 -14.43 -5.07
N THR A 505 7.17 -15.02 -6.18
CA THR A 505 7.07 -14.36 -7.50
C THR A 505 5.76 -14.67 -8.22
N GLY A 506 4.88 -15.49 -7.63
CA GLY A 506 3.70 -16.05 -8.31
C GLY A 506 4.02 -17.27 -9.20
N PHE A 507 5.30 -17.61 -9.37
CA PHE A 507 5.77 -18.83 -10.03
C PHE A 507 6.79 -19.56 -9.13
N GLY A 508 6.35 -19.85 -7.89
CA GLY A 508 7.22 -20.36 -6.84
C GLY A 508 8.03 -19.27 -6.14
N ASP A 509 8.89 -19.70 -5.23
CA ASP A 509 9.76 -18.82 -4.45
C ASP A 509 11.11 -18.66 -5.16
N VAL A 510 11.52 -17.42 -5.43
CA VAL A 510 12.86 -17.12 -5.98
C VAL A 510 13.76 -16.61 -4.86
N ILE A 511 14.91 -17.26 -4.68
CA ILE A 511 15.92 -16.86 -3.70
C ILE A 511 17.04 -16.11 -4.41
N VAL A 512 17.25 -14.85 -4.02
CA VAL A 512 18.33 -13.99 -4.50
C VAL A 512 19.40 -13.81 -3.44
N SER A 513 20.63 -13.54 -3.87
CA SER A 513 21.71 -13.13 -2.98
C SER A 513 21.43 -11.74 -2.42
N GLY A 514 21.61 -11.59 -1.11
CA GLY A 514 21.52 -10.34 -0.38
C GLY A 514 22.83 -9.98 0.30
N GLU A 515 22.97 -8.71 0.63
CA GLU A 515 24.12 -8.16 1.36
C GLU A 515 23.64 -7.45 2.62
N ARG A 516 24.29 -7.71 3.75
CA ARG A 516 24.07 -6.96 4.99
C ARG A 516 24.89 -5.67 4.94
N THR A 517 24.24 -4.51 4.95
CA THR A 517 24.94 -3.21 4.91
C THR A 517 25.30 -2.69 6.29
N ASP A 518 24.53 -3.07 7.30
CA ASP A 518 24.71 -2.75 8.71
C ASP A 518 24.00 -3.82 9.57
N PRO A 519 24.04 -3.75 10.92
CA PRO A 519 23.39 -4.72 11.79
C PRO A 519 21.86 -4.77 11.73
N TYR A 520 21.20 -4.01 10.87
CA TYR A 520 19.74 -3.98 10.75
C TYR A 520 19.28 -4.17 9.32
N THR A 521 20.13 -3.84 8.36
CA THR A 521 19.69 -3.69 6.99
C THR A 521 20.24 -4.82 6.12
N VAL A 522 19.30 -5.55 5.52
CA VAL A 522 19.58 -6.48 4.42
C VAL A 522 19.13 -5.84 3.13
N VAL A 523 20.03 -5.83 2.16
CA VAL A 523 19.79 -5.28 0.83
C VAL A 523 19.79 -6.40 -0.18
N CYS A 524 18.74 -6.49 -0.98
CA CYS A 524 18.55 -7.50 -2.01
C CYS A 524 18.11 -6.86 -3.31
N ILE A 525 18.43 -7.53 -4.41
CA ILE A 525 17.91 -7.15 -5.73
C ILE A 525 16.63 -7.93 -5.95
N THR A 526 15.52 -7.23 -6.17
CA THR A 526 14.25 -7.87 -6.45
C THR A 526 14.34 -8.76 -7.70
N PRO A 527 13.81 -9.99 -7.68
CA PRO A 527 13.69 -10.81 -8.89
C PRO A 527 12.51 -10.34 -9.73
N THR A 528 12.37 -10.90 -10.92
CA THR A 528 11.14 -10.73 -11.71
C THR A 528 9.98 -11.46 -11.06
N PHE A 529 8.84 -10.78 -11.00
CA PHE A 529 7.55 -11.26 -10.56
C PHE A 529 6.68 -11.64 -11.77
N TYR A 530 5.81 -12.64 -11.58
CA TYR A 530 4.89 -13.16 -12.59
C TYR A 530 3.41 -12.95 -12.20
N LYS A 531 3.20 -12.20 -11.12
CA LYS A 531 1.91 -11.83 -10.56
C LYS A 531 2.01 -10.46 -9.87
N ASN A 532 1.07 -9.59 -10.18
CA ASN A 532 0.95 -8.25 -9.60
C ASN A 532 0.05 -8.26 -8.34
N GLY A 533 0.17 -7.24 -7.51
CA GLY A 533 -0.54 -7.11 -6.24
C GLY A 533 0.34 -7.41 -5.01
N LEU A 534 -0.30 -7.66 -3.87
CA LEU A 534 0.41 -7.97 -2.62
C LEU A 534 1.16 -9.31 -2.72
N THR A 535 2.44 -9.31 -2.36
CA THR A 535 3.29 -10.50 -2.30
C THR A 535 4.14 -10.54 -1.03
N SER A 536 4.52 -11.76 -0.63
CA SER A 536 5.37 -11.99 0.53
C SER A 536 6.85 -11.99 0.17
N VAL A 537 7.66 -11.38 1.02
CA VAL A 537 9.12 -11.40 0.97
C VAL A 537 9.64 -11.96 2.27
N TYR A 538 10.70 -12.76 2.19
CA TYR A 538 11.36 -13.35 3.34
C TYR A 538 12.86 -13.11 3.29
N VAL A 539 13.53 -13.04 4.44
CA VAL A 539 14.99 -12.90 4.50
C VAL A 539 15.61 -13.95 5.39
N SER A 540 16.70 -14.50 4.88
CA SER A 540 17.59 -15.43 5.53
C SER A 540 18.93 -14.75 5.80
N LEU A 541 19.44 -15.00 6.99
CA LEU A 541 20.72 -14.50 7.45
C LEU A 541 21.80 -15.58 7.40
N ASP A 542 21.42 -16.84 7.47
CA ASP A 542 22.30 -18.01 7.44
C ASP A 542 22.53 -18.54 6.00
N ASP A 543 22.68 -17.62 5.05
CA ASP A 543 22.92 -17.90 3.62
C ASP A 543 21.92 -18.90 2.99
N GLY A 544 20.66 -18.85 3.40
CA GLY A 544 19.54 -19.64 2.87
C GLY A 544 19.13 -20.85 3.72
N GLY A 545 19.71 -21.05 4.91
CA GLY A 545 19.35 -22.14 5.81
C GLY A 545 17.96 -21.99 6.45
N SER A 546 17.57 -20.77 6.81
CA SER A 546 16.29 -20.42 7.43
C SER A 546 15.85 -19.02 7.05
N PHE A 547 14.53 -18.78 6.95
CA PHE A 547 13.94 -17.49 6.58
C PHE A 547 13.05 -16.93 7.71
N PRO A 548 13.64 -16.50 8.84
CA PRO A 548 12.90 -16.11 10.03
C PRO A 548 12.20 -14.75 9.91
N TYR A 549 12.58 -13.92 8.93
CA TYR A 549 12.00 -12.59 8.71
C TYR A 549 11.08 -12.61 7.50
N SER A 550 9.88 -12.02 7.61
CA SER A 550 8.91 -11.96 6.51
C SER A 550 8.10 -10.67 6.51
N GLY A 551 7.79 -10.15 5.32
CA GLY A 551 6.94 -8.98 5.12
C GLY A 551 6.09 -9.07 3.86
N ILE A 552 5.20 -8.09 3.67
CA ILE A 552 4.33 -7.98 2.50
C ILE A 552 4.66 -6.68 1.76
N VAL A 553 4.90 -6.79 0.46
CA VAL A 553 5.14 -5.68 -0.48
C VAL A 553 4.11 -5.73 -1.59
N TYR A 554 3.90 -4.62 -2.28
CA TYR A 554 3.01 -4.55 -3.44
C TYR A 554 3.83 -4.58 -4.73
N VAL A 555 3.55 -5.52 -5.64
CA VAL A 555 4.13 -5.58 -6.98
C VAL A 555 3.21 -4.85 -7.95
N ALA A 556 3.66 -3.72 -8.48
CA ALA A 556 2.97 -2.99 -9.52
C ALA A 556 3.34 -3.53 -10.91
N SER A 557 2.36 -3.54 -11.82
CA SER A 557 2.64 -3.79 -13.23
C SER A 557 3.53 -2.68 -13.78
N GLU A 558 4.41 -3.02 -14.71
CA GLU A 558 5.23 -2.02 -15.40
C GLU A 558 4.38 -0.99 -16.16
N GLU A 559 3.19 -1.37 -16.63
CA GLU A 559 2.27 -0.46 -17.32
C GLU A 559 1.69 0.64 -16.40
N ASP A 560 1.66 0.42 -15.08
CA ASP A 560 1.09 1.36 -14.12
C ASP A 560 2.13 2.28 -13.47
N LEU A 561 3.40 2.15 -13.85
CA LEU A 561 4.51 2.91 -13.30
C LEU A 561 5.19 3.79 -14.37
N PRO A 562 5.60 5.02 -14.03
CA PRO A 562 6.42 5.81 -14.94
C PRO A 562 7.77 5.12 -15.19
N PRO A 563 8.32 5.21 -16.42
CA PRO A 563 9.63 4.65 -16.74
C PRO A 563 10.74 5.41 -16.00
N LEU A 564 11.68 4.70 -15.40
CA LEU A 564 12.77 5.30 -14.62
C LEU A 564 13.91 5.88 -15.49
N VAL A 565 14.01 5.42 -16.74
CA VAL A 565 14.90 5.92 -17.81
C VAL A 565 14.01 6.17 -19.02
N GLN A 566 14.10 7.34 -19.65
CA GLN A 566 13.45 7.62 -20.91
C GLN A 566 14.40 7.31 -22.06
N ILE A 567 13.88 6.76 -23.15
CA ILE A 567 14.67 6.43 -24.33
C ILE A 567 14.08 7.09 -25.57
N GLN A 568 14.95 7.76 -26.33
CA GLN A 568 14.57 8.47 -27.54
C GLN A 568 15.56 8.17 -28.66
N GLN A 569 15.05 7.79 -29.83
CA GLN A 569 15.87 7.71 -31.04
C GLN A 569 15.91 9.08 -31.71
N VAL A 570 17.11 9.62 -31.89
CA VAL A 570 17.29 10.95 -32.48
C VAL A 570 16.92 10.91 -33.97
N ASN A 571 16.05 11.84 -34.41
CA ASN A 571 15.50 11.96 -35.77
C ASN A 571 14.53 10.83 -36.20
N SER A 572 13.85 10.17 -35.26
CA SER A 572 12.72 9.27 -35.54
C SER A 572 11.40 10.05 -35.57
N GLU A 573 10.49 9.71 -36.50
CA GLU A 573 9.10 10.24 -36.54
C GLU A 573 8.16 9.53 -35.55
N TYR A 574 8.65 8.53 -34.80
CA TYR A 574 7.85 7.75 -33.86
C TYR A 574 8.00 8.29 -32.43
N GLU A 575 6.91 8.80 -31.84
CA GLU A 575 6.92 9.46 -30.52
C GLU A 575 6.91 8.50 -29.31
N ASP A 576 6.67 7.19 -29.52
CA ASP A 576 6.35 6.24 -28.43
C ASP A 576 7.53 5.35 -27.98
N GLY A 577 8.73 5.92 -27.82
CA GLY A 577 9.91 5.16 -27.34
C GLY A 577 10.49 4.16 -28.36
N ILE A 578 10.24 4.40 -29.66
CA ILE A 578 10.57 3.46 -30.74
C ILE A 578 12.01 3.63 -31.30
N ILE A 579 12.89 2.79 -30.76
CA ILE A 579 14.12 2.07 -31.21
C ILE A 579 14.53 1.51 -32.59
N ASP A 580 14.36 2.07 -33.77
CA ASP A 580 14.81 1.35 -34.98
C ASP A 580 16.35 1.07 -35.04
N LEU A 581 16.79 -0.15 -34.68
CA LEU A 581 18.20 -0.57 -34.74
C LEU A 581 18.68 -0.90 -36.17
N THR A 582 17.82 -0.70 -37.18
CA THR A 582 18.23 -0.70 -38.59
C THR A 582 18.60 0.68 -39.12
N SER A 583 18.21 1.74 -38.39
CA SER A 583 18.66 3.11 -38.60
C SER A 583 20.04 3.32 -37.97
N ASP A 584 20.88 4.16 -38.56
CA ASP A 584 22.18 4.56 -37.99
C ASP A 584 22.03 5.71 -36.96
N GLY A 585 20.79 6.15 -36.67
CA GLY A 585 20.50 7.24 -35.74
C GLY A 585 20.90 6.90 -34.30
N PRO A 586 21.51 7.84 -33.55
CA PRO A 586 21.90 7.61 -32.17
C PRO A 586 20.69 7.52 -31.24
N ILE A 587 20.88 6.82 -30.13
CA ILE A 587 19.89 6.54 -29.11
C ILE A 587 20.25 7.31 -27.86
N MET A 588 19.34 8.16 -27.38
CA MET A 588 19.50 8.90 -26.14
C MET A 588 18.76 8.18 -25.02
N LEU A 589 19.50 7.77 -23.99
CA LEU A 589 18.98 7.35 -22.70
C LEU A 589 19.01 8.56 -21.75
N SER A 590 17.97 8.77 -20.95
CA SER A 590 17.92 9.85 -19.95
C SER A 590 17.23 9.39 -18.66
N TRP A 591 17.67 9.87 -17.49
CA TRP A 591 17.17 9.43 -16.18
C TRP A 591 17.34 10.55 -15.13
N ASP A 592 16.62 10.47 -14.00
CA ASP A 592 16.87 11.36 -12.85
C ASP A 592 18.08 10.85 -12.05
N PRO A 593 19.20 11.60 -11.97
CA PRO A 593 20.37 11.20 -11.20
C PRO A 593 20.09 10.92 -9.72
N ARG A 594 19.07 11.57 -9.14
CA ARG A 594 18.68 11.44 -7.72
C ARG A 594 17.98 10.13 -7.43
N SER A 595 17.32 9.53 -8.42
CA SER A 595 16.62 8.24 -8.28
C SER A 595 17.56 7.05 -7.99
N LEU A 596 18.86 7.21 -8.20
CA LEU A 596 19.89 6.19 -7.99
C LEU A 596 20.52 6.23 -6.59
N GLY A 597 20.06 7.11 -5.71
CA GLY A 597 20.54 7.26 -4.34
C GLY A 597 21.66 8.30 -4.18
N GLU A 598 21.72 8.93 -3.00
CA GLU A 598 22.74 9.92 -2.66
C GLU A 598 24.15 9.30 -2.68
N GLY A 599 25.07 9.89 -3.46
CA GLY A 599 26.48 9.45 -3.55
C GLY A 599 26.85 8.66 -4.82
N VAL A 600 25.91 8.37 -5.72
CA VAL A 600 26.21 7.75 -7.02
C VAL A 600 26.77 8.78 -8.01
N SER A 601 28.08 8.72 -8.28
CA SER A 601 28.76 9.63 -9.22
C SER A 601 28.92 9.05 -10.63
N HIS A 602 28.90 7.73 -10.78
CA HIS A 602 29.08 7.02 -12.06
C HIS A 602 28.14 5.82 -12.14
N VAL A 603 27.68 5.50 -13.34
CA VAL A 603 26.77 4.41 -13.71
C VAL A 603 27.31 3.61 -14.89
N THR A 604 26.96 2.35 -14.95
CA THR A 604 27.21 1.38 -16.00
C THR A 604 25.86 1.04 -16.59
N VAL A 605 25.71 1.25 -17.88
CA VAL A 605 24.51 0.90 -18.64
C VAL A 605 24.62 -0.55 -19.06
N MET A 606 23.65 -1.34 -18.65
CA MET A 606 23.54 -2.77 -18.87
C MET A 606 22.32 -3.05 -19.74
N ILE A 607 22.32 -4.20 -20.41
CA ILE A 607 21.18 -4.71 -21.16
C ILE A 607 20.92 -6.15 -20.78
N GLN A 608 19.66 -6.50 -20.56
CA GLN A 608 19.24 -7.82 -20.11
C GLN A 608 18.79 -8.72 -21.27
N ASP A 609 19.28 -9.95 -21.26
CA ASP A 609 18.85 -11.05 -22.12
C ASP A 609 17.86 -11.95 -21.35
N THR A 610 16.90 -12.54 -22.04
CA THR A 610 15.86 -13.40 -21.42
C THR A 610 15.88 -14.77 -22.08
N ASP A 611 16.14 -15.82 -21.31
CA ASP A 611 16.02 -17.21 -21.77
C ASP A 611 14.63 -17.77 -21.38
N TYR A 612 14.31 -18.99 -21.81
CA TYR A 612 13.05 -19.66 -21.47
C TYR A 612 13.29 -21.09 -21.02
N ASP A 613 12.54 -21.55 -20.02
CA ASP A 613 12.57 -22.94 -19.60
C ASP A 613 11.80 -23.86 -20.60
N SER A 614 11.80 -25.16 -20.30
CA SER A 614 11.13 -26.17 -21.14
C SER A 614 9.61 -26.03 -21.21
N ASP A 615 9.01 -25.30 -20.26
CA ASP A 615 7.58 -25.05 -20.19
C ASP A 615 7.20 -23.71 -20.86
N GLY A 616 8.21 -22.98 -21.37
CA GLY A 616 8.07 -21.71 -22.06
C GLY A 616 7.95 -20.52 -21.12
N ASN A 617 8.31 -20.67 -19.84
CA ASN A 617 8.36 -19.55 -18.90
C ASN A 617 9.67 -18.77 -19.11
N PRO A 618 9.65 -17.43 -19.07
CA PRO A 618 10.88 -16.66 -19.11
C PRO A 618 11.74 -17.00 -17.90
N VAL A 619 13.03 -17.18 -18.11
CA VAL A 619 14.06 -17.34 -17.08
C VAL A 619 15.08 -16.23 -17.28
N LEU A 620 15.34 -15.48 -16.22
CA LEU A 620 16.29 -14.38 -16.25
C LEU A 620 17.71 -14.88 -16.57
N MET A 621 18.38 -14.27 -17.53
CA MET A 621 19.83 -14.40 -17.73
C MET A 621 20.57 -13.15 -17.23
N ASP A 622 21.87 -13.30 -16.97
CA ASP A 622 22.79 -12.23 -16.57
C ASP A 622 22.80 -11.07 -17.59
N GLY A 623 22.78 -9.82 -17.11
CA GLY A 623 22.86 -8.65 -17.98
C GLY A 623 24.25 -8.39 -18.55
N VAL A 624 24.29 -7.79 -19.74
CA VAL A 624 25.49 -7.45 -20.51
C VAL A 624 25.76 -5.95 -20.41
N ALA A 625 26.99 -5.57 -20.02
CA ALA A 625 27.39 -4.16 -19.96
C ALA A 625 27.55 -3.55 -21.36
N VAL A 626 26.75 -2.53 -21.66
CA VAL A 626 26.85 -1.72 -22.89
C VAL A 626 27.92 -0.66 -22.75
N LYS A 627 27.93 0.03 -21.61
CA LYS A 627 28.88 1.12 -21.34
C LYS A 627 29.11 1.23 -19.85
N SER A 628 30.35 1.08 -19.41
CA SER A 628 30.71 1.13 -18.00
C SER A 628 31.32 2.48 -17.62
N ASN A 629 31.17 2.88 -16.36
CA ASN A 629 31.81 4.08 -15.79
C ASN A 629 31.40 5.40 -16.47
N VAL A 630 30.12 5.52 -16.82
CA VAL A 630 29.47 6.74 -17.32
C VAL A 630 29.20 7.68 -16.15
N LEU A 631 29.43 8.98 -16.28
CA LEU A 631 29.06 9.94 -15.23
C LEU A 631 27.54 9.93 -14.98
N ASN A 632 27.11 9.99 -13.72
CA ASN A 632 25.70 10.09 -13.35
C ASN A 632 25.18 11.53 -13.55
N ASN A 633 25.11 11.96 -14.81
CA ASN A 633 24.64 13.30 -15.21
C ASN A 633 23.21 13.30 -15.77
N GLY A 634 22.54 12.14 -15.77
CA GLY A 634 21.15 11.98 -16.19
C GLY A 634 20.94 11.69 -17.67
N SER A 635 22.00 11.48 -18.47
CA SER A 635 21.83 11.05 -19.87
C SER A 635 23.03 10.33 -20.47
N LEU A 636 22.78 9.48 -21.47
CA LEU A 636 23.81 8.80 -22.26
C LEU A 636 23.36 8.61 -23.72
N MET A 637 24.28 8.86 -24.65
CA MET A 637 24.13 8.50 -26.05
C MET A 637 24.79 7.15 -26.35
N ILE A 638 24.05 6.24 -27.00
CA ILE A 638 24.53 4.96 -27.52
C ILE A 638 24.20 4.85 -29.02
N TYR A 639 25.02 4.11 -29.77
CA TYR A 639 24.82 3.88 -31.20
C TYR A 639 24.38 2.43 -31.46
N PRO A 640 23.48 2.18 -32.43
CA PRO A 640 23.04 0.83 -32.79
C PRO A 640 24.20 -0.16 -33.06
N SER A 641 25.32 0.31 -33.63
CA SER A 641 26.52 -0.50 -33.85
C SER A 641 27.23 -0.97 -32.55
N GLU A 642 27.13 -0.18 -31.47
CA GLU A 642 27.69 -0.57 -30.17
C GLU A 642 26.91 -1.78 -29.61
N LEU A 643 25.59 -1.82 -29.80
CA LEU A 643 24.73 -2.95 -29.41
C LEU A 643 24.97 -4.21 -30.26
N ASP A 644 25.16 -4.05 -31.57
CA ASP A 644 25.35 -5.15 -32.53
C ASP A 644 26.57 -6.03 -32.17
N SER A 645 27.63 -5.40 -31.62
CA SER A 645 28.85 -6.07 -31.19
C SER A 645 28.73 -6.90 -29.90
N LEU A 646 27.77 -6.55 -29.03
CA LEU A 646 27.59 -7.14 -27.70
C LEU A 646 26.60 -8.32 -27.71
N ILE A 647 25.65 -8.33 -28.65
CA ILE A 647 24.52 -9.26 -28.66
C ILE A 647 24.68 -10.33 -29.77
N GLY A 648 25.54 -10.06 -30.77
CA GLY A 648 25.79 -10.96 -31.90
C GLY A 648 24.57 -11.17 -32.80
N ASP A 649 24.56 -12.24 -33.62
CA ASP A 649 23.39 -12.63 -34.44
C ASP A 649 22.13 -13.00 -33.58
N GLY A 650 22.31 -13.07 -32.25
CA GLY A 650 21.35 -13.24 -31.14
C GLY A 650 20.42 -12.06 -31.00
N LEU A 651 19.11 -12.22 -30.77
CA LEU A 651 18.36 -11.05 -30.29
C LEU A 651 17.16 -11.37 -29.40
N SER A 652 17.30 -10.94 -28.15
CA SER A 652 16.23 -10.65 -27.22
C SER A 652 16.69 -9.50 -26.30
N LEU A 653 16.87 -8.30 -26.87
CA LEU A 653 16.98 -7.07 -26.08
C LEU A 653 15.66 -6.82 -25.37
N ARG A 654 15.60 -6.93 -24.04
CA ARG A 654 14.33 -6.74 -23.30
C ARG A 654 14.40 -5.83 -22.08
N ALA A 655 15.57 -5.40 -21.63
CA ALA A 655 15.65 -4.27 -20.69
C ALA A 655 17.03 -3.60 -20.75
N THR A 656 17.09 -2.28 -20.58
CA THR A 656 18.29 -1.48 -20.35
C THR A 656 18.26 -1.04 -18.89
N TYR A 657 19.33 -1.26 -18.14
CA TYR A 657 19.38 -0.83 -16.76
C TYR A 657 20.68 -0.18 -16.31
N LEU A 658 20.59 0.71 -15.32
CA LEU A 658 21.74 1.45 -14.78
C LEU A 658 22.30 0.75 -13.54
N THR A 659 23.62 0.63 -13.43
CA THR A 659 24.34 0.11 -12.25
C THR A 659 25.52 1.00 -11.89
N PRO A 660 25.61 1.59 -10.70
CA PRO A 660 26.77 2.38 -10.30
C PRO A 660 28.15 1.71 -10.53
N SER A 661 29.16 2.47 -11.01
CA SER A 661 30.37 1.83 -11.57
C SER A 661 31.54 1.60 -10.61
N ALA A 662 31.60 2.28 -9.46
CA ALA A 662 32.81 2.26 -8.62
C ALA A 662 32.56 2.62 -7.15
N VAL A 663 32.02 1.68 -6.36
CA VAL A 663 32.23 1.63 -4.90
C VAL A 663 32.35 0.15 -4.51
N ARG A 664 33.39 -0.22 -3.73
CA ARG A 664 33.59 -1.60 -3.23
C ARG A 664 32.30 -2.16 -2.65
N LYS A 665 31.89 -3.37 -3.09
CA LYS A 665 30.86 -4.25 -2.49
C LYS A 665 29.85 -3.51 -1.60
N ARG A 666 29.03 -2.69 -2.26
CA ARG A 666 27.73 -2.26 -1.75
C ARG A 666 26.80 -2.45 -2.94
N ALA A 667 25.85 -3.38 -2.83
CA ALA A 667 24.82 -3.61 -3.82
C ALA A 667 24.15 -2.29 -4.23
N LEU A 668 23.91 -2.14 -5.54
CA LEU A 668 23.54 -0.90 -6.18
C LEU A 668 22.13 -1.00 -6.78
N PRO A 669 21.37 0.09 -6.86
CA PRO A 669 20.03 0.06 -7.46
C PRO A 669 20.14 -0.22 -8.96
N LEU A 670 19.44 -1.26 -9.43
CA LEU A 670 19.25 -1.50 -10.86
C LEU A 670 17.93 -0.84 -11.28
N VAL A 671 18.01 -0.06 -12.34
CA VAL A 671 16.88 0.71 -12.85
C VAL A 671 16.58 0.25 -14.26
N MET A 672 15.53 -0.55 -14.49
CA MET A 672 15.25 -1.22 -15.77
C MET A 672 14.28 -0.44 -16.67
N VAL A 673 14.52 -0.45 -17.99
CA VAL A 673 13.72 0.24 -19.02
C VAL A 673 13.74 -0.46 -20.38
N TRP A 674 12.67 -0.31 -21.16
CA TRP A 674 12.49 -0.96 -22.47
C TRP A 674 12.99 -0.14 -23.67
N ALA A 675 13.67 -0.84 -24.59
CA ALA A 675 14.10 -0.41 -25.92
C ALA A 675 13.92 -1.58 -26.91
N ILE A 676 13.57 -1.31 -28.17
CA ILE A 676 12.70 -2.15 -29.01
C ILE A 676 13.14 -3.52 -29.57
N ARG A 677 12.15 -4.11 -30.26
CA ARG A 677 12.15 -5.01 -31.43
C ARG A 677 12.89 -4.51 -32.69
N ILE A 678 13.90 -5.27 -33.09
CA ILE A 678 14.73 -5.06 -34.29
C ILE A 678 14.21 -5.84 -35.51
N TYR A 679 14.19 -5.18 -36.66
CA TYR A 679 13.85 -5.73 -37.98
C TYR A 679 14.99 -6.54 -38.64
N LYS A 680 16.17 -6.63 -38.03
CA LYS A 680 17.37 -7.32 -38.57
C LYS A 680 17.66 -8.67 -37.91
N VAL A 681 16.66 -9.55 -37.76
CA VAL A 681 16.91 -10.91 -37.23
C VAL A 681 16.03 -11.97 -37.91
N LEU A 682 16.09 -12.05 -39.23
CA LEU A 682 15.35 -13.08 -39.99
C LEU A 682 15.76 -14.53 -39.65
N LYS A 683 16.90 -14.77 -38.99
CA LYS A 683 17.45 -16.11 -38.73
C LYS A 683 17.06 -16.67 -37.36
N ILE A 684 17.16 -15.88 -36.30
CA ILE A 684 16.76 -16.30 -34.94
C ILE A 684 15.26 -16.18 -34.74
N VAL A 685 14.61 -15.15 -35.30
CA VAL A 685 13.16 -15.10 -35.19
C VAL A 685 12.53 -16.28 -35.93
N LYS A 686 13.10 -16.75 -37.06
CA LYS A 686 12.67 -18.04 -37.65
C LYS A 686 12.86 -19.25 -36.73
N ARG A 687 13.91 -19.26 -35.89
CA ARG A 687 14.16 -20.33 -34.90
C ARG A 687 13.18 -20.27 -33.73
N ILE A 688 12.97 -19.08 -33.15
CA ILE A 688 11.98 -18.82 -32.09
C ILE A 688 10.55 -19.07 -32.63
N CYS A 689 10.24 -18.64 -33.85
CA CYS A 689 8.96 -18.92 -34.49
C CYS A 689 8.72 -20.43 -34.69
N ASN A 690 9.77 -21.22 -34.91
CA ASN A 690 9.64 -22.68 -34.92
C ASN A 690 9.35 -23.29 -33.53
N ILE A 691 9.80 -22.66 -32.44
CA ILE A 691 9.50 -23.07 -31.06
C ILE A 691 8.09 -22.61 -30.66
N SER A 692 7.73 -21.35 -30.93
CA SER A 692 6.41 -20.77 -30.62
C SER A 692 5.24 -21.47 -31.33
N LYS A 693 5.49 -22.18 -32.45
CA LYS A 693 4.49 -23.03 -33.14
C LYS A 693 3.79 -24.03 -32.22
N TYR A 694 4.43 -24.45 -31.12
CA TYR A 694 3.83 -25.37 -30.16
C TYR A 694 2.86 -24.69 -29.18
N HIS A 695 3.14 -23.44 -28.77
CA HIS A 695 2.35 -22.72 -27.76
C HIS A 695 1.19 -21.91 -28.36
N PHE A 696 1.34 -21.45 -29.60
CA PHE A 696 0.33 -20.66 -30.32
C PHE A 696 -1.04 -21.36 -30.44
N LYS A 697 -1.07 -22.70 -30.50
CA LYS A 697 -2.31 -23.47 -30.69
C LYS A 697 -3.22 -23.55 -29.45
N THR A 698 -2.81 -22.94 -28.34
CA THR A 698 -3.60 -22.91 -27.11
C THR A 698 -4.79 -21.98 -27.31
N THR A 699 -6.01 -22.48 -27.19
CA THR A 699 -7.24 -21.69 -27.37
C THR A 699 -7.52 -20.78 -26.18
N VAL A 700 -8.29 -19.72 -26.39
CA VAL A 700 -8.74 -18.78 -25.34
C VAL A 700 -10.11 -19.24 -24.82
N PRO A 701 -10.44 -19.05 -23.53
CA PRO A 701 -11.78 -19.31 -23.01
C PRO A 701 -12.85 -18.50 -23.75
N THR A 702 -14.07 -19.03 -23.81
CA THR A 702 -15.22 -18.38 -24.47
C THR A 702 -15.93 -17.34 -23.61
N GLU A 703 -15.62 -17.25 -22.32
CA GLU A 703 -16.31 -16.40 -21.33
C GLU A 703 -15.64 -15.03 -21.13
N ILE A 704 -14.83 -14.58 -22.09
CA ILE A 704 -14.17 -13.26 -22.02
C ILE A 704 -15.17 -12.13 -22.32
N PRO A 705 -14.99 -10.91 -21.77
CA PRO A 705 -15.87 -9.79 -22.04
C PRO A 705 -15.93 -9.45 -23.54
N ALA A 706 -17.14 -9.27 -24.08
CA ALA A 706 -17.35 -8.84 -25.47
C ALA A 706 -16.90 -7.38 -25.66
N CYS A 707 -16.45 -7.02 -26.85
CA CYS A 707 -15.95 -5.69 -27.12
C CYS A 707 -17.07 -4.67 -27.33
N PRO A 708 -16.96 -3.46 -26.77
CA PRO A 708 -17.83 -2.36 -27.15
C PRO A 708 -17.81 -2.12 -28.67
N CYS A 709 -18.93 -1.67 -29.23
CA CYS A 709 -19.08 -1.56 -30.69
C CYS A 709 -18.31 -0.35 -31.27
N ASN A 710 -18.12 0.69 -30.45
CA ASN A 710 -17.39 1.90 -30.83
C ASN A 710 -16.60 2.50 -29.65
N THR A 711 -15.69 3.42 -29.96
CA THR A 711 -14.85 4.12 -28.96
C THR A 711 -15.67 4.84 -27.89
N GLY A 712 -16.82 5.42 -28.26
CA GLY A 712 -17.72 6.09 -27.33
C GLY A 712 -18.29 5.19 -26.24
N GLN A 713 -18.61 3.93 -26.57
CA GLN A 713 -18.99 2.93 -25.56
C GLN A 713 -17.78 2.50 -24.73
N ALA A 714 -16.63 2.27 -25.38
CA ALA A 714 -15.41 1.82 -24.72
C ALA A 714 -14.86 2.80 -23.67
N ASP A 715 -14.97 4.12 -23.92
CA ASP A 715 -14.58 5.17 -22.97
C ASP A 715 -15.47 5.23 -21.72
N ARG A 716 -16.74 4.86 -21.88
CA ARG A 716 -17.75 4.98 -20.82
C ARG A 716 -17.88 3.72 -19.99
N ASP A 717 -17.66 2.55 -20.60
CA ASP A 717 -17.70 1.25 -19.95
C ASP A 717 -16.48 1.08 -19.04
N GLN A 718 -16.69 1.17 -17.72
CA GLN A 718 -15.62 1.11 -16.73
C GLN A 718 -15.01 -0.30 -16.58
N ASN A 719 -15.56 -1.31 -17.26
CA ASN A 719 -14.91 -2.62 -17.40
C ASN A 719 -13.82 -2.62 -18.47
N PHE A 720 -13.68 -1.54 -19.27
CA PHE A 720 -12.65 -1.35 -20.26
C PHE A 720 -11.76 -0.14 -19.93
N GLN A 721 -10.52 -0.19 -20.40
CA GLN A 721 -9.56 0.89 -20.26
C GLN A 721 -8.78 1.09 -21.55
N GLU A 722 -8.39 2.33 -21.80
CA GLU A 722 -7.55 2.67 -22.93
C GLU A 722 -6.19 1.94 -22.87
N ALA A 723 -5.74 1.45 -24.03
CA ALA A 723 -4.58 0.60 -24.22
C ALA A 723 -3.87 0.91 -25.54
N ASN A 724 -3.53 2.18 -25.76
CA ASN A 724 -3.03 2.71 -27.05
C ASN A 724 -1.55 2.43 -27.35
N PHE A 725 -0.99 1.34 -26.82
CA PHE A 725 0.42 1.04 -27.02
C PHE A 725 0.68 0.50 -28.44
N ALA A 726 1.31 1.32 -29.28
CA ALA A 726 1.75 0.96 -30.63
C ALA A 726 0.63 0.35 -31.52
N ASN A 727 -0.58 0.89 -31.42
CA ASN A 727 -1.78 0.41 -32.13
C ASN A 727 -1.51 0.19 -33.63
N SER A 728 -0.95 1.19 -34.33
CA SER A 728 -0.68 1.13 -35.77
C SER A 728 0.27 0.00 -36.19
N PHE A 729 1.10 -0.49 -35.26
CA PHE A 729 2.01 -1.60 -35.51
C PHE A 729 1.33 -2.96 -35.36
N PHE A 730 0.66 -3.20 -34.23
CA PHE A 730 0.02 -4.48 -33.91
C PHE A 730 -1.34 -4.66 -34.57
N HIS A 731 -2.03 -3.55 -34.76
CA HIS A 731 -3.40 -3.44 -35.23
C HIS A 731 -3.47 -2.39 -36.35
N PRO A 732 -2.90 -2.66 -37.55
CA PRO A 732 -2.88 -1.68 -38.63
C PRO A 732 -4.29 -1.21 -39.00
N GLY A 733 -4.50 0.09 -38.97
CA GLY A 733 -5.80 0.73 -39.19
C GLY A 733 -6.53 1.13 -37.91
N ALA A 734 -6.06 0.71 -36.73
CA ALA A 734 -6.59 1.14 -35.44
C ALA A 734 -6.09 2.54 -35.05
N GLU A 735 -7.02 3.42 -34.68
CA GLU A 735 -6.74 4.69 -34.03
C GLU A 735 -6.60 4.46 -32.51
N ASN A 736 -7.62 3.87 -31.89
CA ASN A 736 -7.68 3.63 -30.46
C ASN A 736 -7.88 2.14 -30.16
N CYS A 737 -7.32 1.66 -29.05
CA CYS A 737 -7.55 0.32 -28.54
C CYS A 737 -7.83 0.36 -27.04
N TYR A 738 -8.69 -0.53 -26.57
CA TYR A 738 -9.11 -0.68 -25.18
C TYR A 738 -8.91 -2.12 -24.75
N ARG A 739 -8.73 -2.34 -23.45
CA ARG A 739 -8.57 -3.67 -22.85
C ARG A 739 -9.52 -3.86 -21.69
N SER A 740 -9.96 -5.09 -21.47
CA SER A 740 -10.72 -5.42 -20.26
C SER A 740 -9.87 -5.14 -19.01
N VAL A 741 -10.48 -4.46 -18.04
CA VAL A 741 -9.85 -3.96 -16.82
C VAL A 741 -9.41 -5.10 -15.90
N ASN A 742 -10.22 -6.16 -15.84
CA ASN A 742 -9.98 -7.38 -15.08
C ASN A 742 -9.74 -8.56 -16.03
N SER A 743 -8.90 -9.51 -15.61
CA SER A 743 -8.74 -10.77 -16.33
C SER A 743 -9.64 -11.86 -15.74
N LEU A 744 -9.97 -12.89 -16.53
CA LEU A 744 -10.63 -14.09 -16.01
C LEU A 744 -9.70 -14.83 -15.04
N PRO A 745 -10.20 -15.72 -14.15
CA PRO A 745 -9.34 -16.54 -13.29
C PRO A 745 -8.28 -17.37 -14.04
N THR A 746 -8.48 -17.64 -15.34
CA THR A 746 -7.50 -18.30 -16.22
C THR A 746 -6.38 -17.39 -16.71
N GLY A 747 -6.47 -16.09 -16.42
CA GLY A 747 -5.61 -15.00 -16.88
C GLY A 747 -6.05 -14.33 -18.17
N ALA A 748 -7.09 -14.82 -18.85
CA ALA A 748 -7.48 -14.33 -20.19
C ALA A 748 -8.14 -12.95 -20.12
N GLY A 749 -7.99 -12.16 -21.18
CA GLY A 749 -8.57 -10.82 -21.28
C GLY A 749 -8.89 -10.44 -22.72
N GLN A 750 -9.60 -9.32 -22.89
CA GLN A 750 -10.03 -8.84 -24.20
C GLN A 750 -9.27 -7.57 -24.58
N GLN A 751 -8.80 -7.48 -25.83
CA GLN A 751 -8.38 -6.24 -26.47
C GLN A 751 -9.35 -5.90 -27.61
N CYS A 752 -9.85 -4.67 -27.62
CA CYS A 752 -10.79 -4.12 -28.59
C CYS A 752 -10.11 -2.98 -29.32
N CYS A 753 -10.09 -2.97 -30.64
CA CYS A 753 -9.44 -1.93 -31.43
C CYS A 753 -10.42 -1.31 -32.41
N TYR A 754 -10.31 0.00 -32.59
CA TYR A 754 -11.27 0.82 -33.31
C TYR A 754 -10.57 1.61 -34.42
N GLY A 755 -11.22 1.71 -35.57
CA GLY A 755 -10.73 2.47 -36.72
C GLY A 755 -10.87 3.97 -36.52
N THR A 756 -10.42 4.75 -37.51
CA THR A 756 -10.55 6.23 -37.51
C THR A 756 -12.00 6.73 -37.60
N ASP A 757 -12.92 5.84 -37.93
CA ASP A 757 -14.36 6.09 -37.90
C ASP A 757 -14.99 5.81 -36.53
N GLY A 758 -14.18 5.39 -35.54
CA GLY A 758 -14.60 5.04 -34.19
C GLY A 758 -15.22 3.65 -34.06
N ASN A 759 -15.36 2.88 -35.13
CA ASN A 759 -16.03 1.57 -35.13
C ASN A 759 -15.04 0.44 -34.87
N ILE A 760 -15.52 -0.66 -34.28
CA ILE A 760 -14.69 -1.83 -33.99
C ILE A 760 -14.10 -2.43 -35.27
N LEU A 761 -12.80 -2.73 -35.23
CA LEU A 761 -12.10 -3.45 -36.28
C LEU A 761 -12.19 -4.95 -36.02
N VAL A 762 -12.57 -5.71 -37.04
CA VAL A 762 -12.73 -7.16 -36.95
C VAL A 762 -11.82 -7.85 -37.96
N GLY A 763 -11.14 -8.89 -37.50
CA GLY A 763 -10.28 -9.74 -38.30
C GLY A 763 -8.89 -9.16 -38.59
N PRO A 764 -8.02 -9.94 -39.22
CA PRO A 764 -6.67 -9.50 -39.56
C PRO A 764 -6.66 -8.41 -40.64
N PRO A 765 -5.63 -7.55 -40.68
CA PRO A 765 -4.52 -7.49 -39.72
C PRO A 765 -4.80 -6.58 -38.51
N GLY A 766 -5.91 -5.83 -38.51
CA GLY A 766 -6.11 -4.67 -37.64
C GLY A 766 -7.11 -4.83 -36.50
N GLY A 767 -7.87 -5.93 -36.46
CA GLY A 767 -8.83 -6.19 -35.39
C GLY A 767 -8.15 -6.53 -34.07
N GLY A 768 -8.82 -6.20 -32.96
CA GLY A 768 -8.36 -6.54 -31.61
C GLY A 768 -8.24 -8.05 -31.38
N THR A 769 -7.81 -8.45 -30.18
CA THR A 769 -7.52 -9.85 -29.86
C THR A 769 -8.12 -10.28 -28.53
N ALA A 770 -8.75 -11.46 -28.53
CA ALA A 770 -8.96 -12.25 -27.33
C ALA A 770 -7.60 -12.77 -26.85
N ASP A 771 -7.02 -12.15 -25.83
CA ASP A 771 -5.70 -12.49 -25.34
C ASP A 771 -5.78 -13.66 -24.35
N ARG A 772 -4.87 -14.63 -24.51
CA ARG A 772 -4.79 -15.77 -23.59
C ARG A 772 -4.38 -15.31 -22.19
N TYR A 773 -3.55 -14.28 -22.11
CA TYR A 773 -3.16 -13.65 -20.86
C TYR A 773 -3.27 -12.13 -20.97
N SER A 774 -4.02 -11.51 -20.07
CA SER A 774 -4.10 -10.06 -19.97
C SER A 774 -2.75 -9.50 -19.46
N PRO A 775 -2.17 -8.48 -20.11
CA PRO A 775 -0.87 -7.94 -19.73
C PRO A 775 -0.87 -7.29 -18.35
N GLY A 776 -2.01 -6.76 -17.87
CA GLY A 776 -2.09 -6.10 -16.56
C GLY A 776 -1.92 -7.05 -15.36
N GLU A 777 -2.18 -8.35 -15.54
CA GLU A 777 -2.01 -9.38 -14.49
C GLU A 777 -0.90 -10.39 -14.81
N HIS A 778 -0.62 -10.61 -16.10
CA HIS A 778 0.26 -11.66 -16.60
C HIS A 778 1.10 -11.20 -17.80
N PHE A 779 1.84 -10.10 -17.65
CA PHE A 779 2.63 -9.49 -18.72
C PHE A 779 3.51 -10.48 -19.48
N TRP A 780 4.28 -11.32 -18.78
CA TRP A 780 5.21 -12.26 -19.42
C TRP A 780 4.52 -13.34 -20.25
N LYS A 781 3.42 -13.85 -19.73
CA LYS A 781 2.65 -14.86 -20.46
C LYS A 781 1.95 -14.22 -21.66
N HIS A 782 1.52 -12.97 -21.56
CA HIS A 782 1.00 -12.21 -22.69
C HIS A 782 2.04 -12.09 -23.82
N GLN A 783 3.28 -11.68 -23.49
CA GLN A 783 4.34 -11.56 -24.49
C GLN A 783 4.63 -12.88 -25.22
N TRP A 784 4.57 -14.01 -24.51
CA TRP A 784 4.90 -15.33 -25.06
C TRP A 784 3.75 -15.99 -25.82
N PHE A 785 2.53 -15.93 -25.28
CA PHE A 785 1.36 -16.63 -25.82
C PHE A 785 0.54 -15.79 -26.78
N ASP A 786 0.68 -14.46 -26.75
CA ASP A 786 -0.14 -13.55 -27.55
C ASP A 786 0.73 -12.72 -28.51
N VAL A 787 1.74 -12.00 -28.01
CA VAL A 787 2.49 -11.04 -28.83
C VAL A 787 3.55 -11.68 -29.74
N LEU A 788 4.31 -12.66 -29.24
CA LEU A 788 5.32 -13.36 -30.03
C LEU A 788 4.72 -14.19 -31.18
N PRO A 789 3.62 -14.94 -30.99
CA PRO A 789 2.96 -15.61 -32.10
C PRO A 789 2.41 -14.65 -33.15
N TRP A 790 1.89 -13.48 -32.74
CA TRP A 790 1.49 -12.42 -33.66
C TRP A 790 2.67 -11.99 -34.54
N LEU A 791 3.84 -11.68 -33.96
CA LEU A 791 5.03 -11.32 -34.74
C LEU A 791 5.40 -12.41 -35.76
N CYS A 792 5.38 -13.66 -35.33
CA CYS A 792 5.77 -14.80 -36.14
C CYS A 792 4.84 -15.03 -37.33
N LEU A 793 3.53 -14.96 -37.09
CA LEU A 793 2.51 -15.28 -38.07
C LEU A 793 2.10 -14.04 -38.87
N CYS A 794 1.73 -12.94 -38.22
CA CYS A 794 1.27 -11.73 -38.87
C CYS A 794 2.41 -10.96 -39.57
N LYS A 795 3.50 -10.66 -38.86
CA LYS A 795 4.54 -9.77 -39.39
C LYS A 795 5.59 -10.47 -40.26
N LEU A 796 6.09 -11.63 -39.83
CA LEU A 796 7.24 -12.27 -40.47
C LEU A 796 6.86 -13.30 -41.54
N SER A 797 5.68 -13.91 -41.41
CA SER A 797 5.19 -14.92 -42.34
C SER A 797 4.03 -14.41 -43.20
N ASN A 798 3.54 -13.19 -42.97
CA ASN A 798 2.35 -12.60 -43.61
C ASN A 798 1.11 -13.52 -43.57
N ASN A 799 0.98 -14.36 -42.55
CA ASN A 799 -0.10 -15.31 -42.34
C ASN A 799 -0.92 -14.95 -41.08
N CYS A 800 -1.37 -13.70 -40.99
CA CYS A 800 -2.09 -13.21 -39.82
C CYS A 800 -3.45 -13.88 -39.60
N LYS A 801 -4.08 -14.38 -40.68
CA LYS A 801 -5.31 -15.17 -40.60
C LYS A 801 -5.17 -16.38 -39.68
N GLU A 802 -4.03 -17.08 -39.77
CA GLU A 802 -3.79 -18.22 -38.87
C GLU A 802 -3.72 -17.76 -37.41
N TYR A 803 -3.09 -16.61 -37.12
CA TYR A 803 -3.02 -16.05 -35.75
C TYR A 803 -4.41 -15.79 -35.15
N HIS A 804 -5.26 -15.06 -35.88
CA HIS A 804 -6.61 -14.72 -35.43
C HIS A 804 -7.53 -15.94 -35.28
N LYS A 805 -7.19 -17.11 -35.81
CA LYS A 805 -7.94 -18.35 -35.52
C LYS A 805 -7.87 -18.75 -34.04
N TYR A 806 -6.76 -18.45 -33.36
CA TYR A 806 -6.57 -18.79 -31.95
C TYR A 806 -6.65 -17.58 -31.02
N ARG A 807 -6.51 -16.37 -31.59
CA ARG A 807 -6.73 -15.08 -30.93
C ARG A 807 -7.78 -14.30 -31.72
N PRO A 808 -9.03 -14.77 -31.76
CA PRO A 808 -10.07 -14.13 -32.55
C PRO A 808 -10.28 -12.69 -32.09
N SER A 809 -10.55 -11.82 -33.05
CA SER A 809 -11.11 -10.50 -32.78
C SER A 809 -12.58 -10.66 -32.45
N ASP A 810 -13.06 -9.85 -31.51
CA ASP A 810 -14.48 -9.72 -31.24
C ASP A 810 -15.15 -8.81 -32.29
N ASP A 811 -16.43 -9.05 -32.58
CA ASP A 811 -17.20 -8.31 -33.57
C ASP A 811 -18.37 -7.50 -32.98
N CYS A 812 -18.35 -7.33 -31.65
CA CYS A 812 -19.31 -6.65 -30.79
C CYS A 812 -20.75 -7.17 -30.85
N SER A 813 -21.05 -8.26 -31.56
CA SER A 813 -22.42 -8.79 -31.68
C SER A 813 -23.02 -9.24 -30.35
N ASP A 814 -22.19 -9.77 -29.46
CA ASP A 814 -22.57 -10.21 -28.12
C ASP A 814 -22.38 -9.12 -27.03
N TYR A 815 -21.96 -7.90 -27.41
CA TYR A 815 -21.79 -6.81 -26.45
C TYR A 815 -23.13 -6.30 -25.93
N ASP A 816 -23.28 -6.35 -24.62
CA ASP A 816 -24.40 -5.74 -23.90
C ASP A 816 -23.82 -4.77 -22.86
N PRO A 817 -23.97 -3.45 -23.07
CA PRO A 817 -23.32 -2.47 -22.22
C PRO A 817 -23.86 -2.54 -20.78
N PRO A 818 -23.01 -2.28 -19.77
CA PRO A 818 -23.46 -2.22 -18.38
C PRO A 818 -24.46 -1.08 -18.19
N ARG A 819 -25.33 -1.22 -17.19
CA ARG A 819 -26.37 -0.23 -16.89
C ARG A 819 -25.86 0.75 -15.84
N PRO A 820 -25.71 2.04 -16.17
CA PRO A 820 -25.20 3.05 -15.25
C PRO A 820 -26.31 3.66 -14.38
N ALA A 821 -26.01 3.79 -13.11
CA ALA A 821 -26.76 4.50 -12.08
C ALA A 821 -25.83 5.54 -11.41
N GLY A 822 -26.39 6.47 -10.64
CA GLY A 822 -25.55 7.43 -9.93
C GLY A 822 -26.28 8.16 -8.82
N GLY A 823 -25.48 8.81 -7.98
CA GLY A 823 -25.92 9.67 -6.88
C GLY A 823 -25.08 10.95 -6.85
N THR A 824 -25.74 12.10 -6.74
CA THR A 824 -25.12 13.44 -6.75
C THR A 824 -25.77 14.36 -5.73
N GLY A 825 -25.08 15.44 -5.32
CA GLY A 825 -25.70 16.55 -4.59
C GLY A 825 -26.39 16.17 -3.27
N ASP A 826 -27.52 16.82 -2.98
CA ASP A 826 -28.36 16.53 -1.82
C ASP A 826 -29.33 15.36 -2.07
N PRO A 827 -28.92 14.12 -1.78
CA PRO A 827 -28.79 13.08 -2.76
C PRO A 827 -29.91 13.00 -3.81
N HIS A 828 -29.55 13.32 -5.04
CA HIS A 828 -30.30 13.01 -6.25
C HIS A 828 -29.81 11.67 -6.79
N LEU A 829 -30.74 10.74 -7.04
CA LEU A 829 -30.43 9.41 -7.55
C LEU A 829 -30.96 9.22 -8.96
N THR A 830 -30.18 8.51 -9.76
CA THR A 830 -30.62 7.91 -11.01
C THR A 830 -30.43 6.39 -10.89
N SER A 831 -31.52 5.63 -10.99
CA SER A 831 -31.52 4.17 -10.92
C SER A 831 -30.86 3.52 -12.14
N LEU A 832 -30.67 2.20 -12.09
CA LEU A 832 -30.05 1.43 -13.16
C LEU A 832 -30.88 1.37 -14.46
N ASP A 833 -32.22 1.48 -14.37
CA ASP A 833 -33.09 1.59 -15.56
C ASP A 833 -33.42 3.06 -15.91
N GLY A 834 -32.88 4.03 -15.17
CA GLY A 834 -32.92 5.47 -15.49
C GLY A 834 -34.02 6.27 -14.82
N TYR A 835 -34.67 5.74 -13.79
CA TYR A 835 -35.60 6.48 -12.93
C TYR A 835 -34.84 7.53 -12.10
N LYS A 836 -35.27 8.79 -12.19
CA LYS A 836 -34.66 9.91 -11.45
C LYS A 836 -35.55 10.33 -10.29
N PHE A 837 -34.96 10.46 -9.10
CA PHE A 837 -35.66 10.92 -7.90
C PHE A 837 -34.68 11.50 -6.87
N THR A 838 -35.20 12.32 -5.95
CA THR A 838 -34.43 12.88 -4.84
C THR A 838 -34.75 12.12 -3.56
N PHE A 839 -33.72 11.74 -2.80
CA PHE A 839 -33.87 11.13 -1.49
C PHE A 839 -32.81 11.68 -0.54
N ASN A 840 -33.25 12.38 0.51
CA ASN A 840 -32.34 13.00 1.47
C ASN A 840 -32.45 12.31 2.84
N GLY A 841 -31.61 11.31 3.09
CA GLY A 841 -31.53 10.58 4.36
C GLY A 841 -30.30 10.96 5.18
N ALA A 842 -30.32 10.62 6.47
CA ALA A 842 -29.14 10.67 7.33
C ALA A 842 -28.95 9.31 8.01
N GLY A 843 -27.99 8.54 7.53
CA GLY A 843 -27.90 7.11 7.77
C GLY A 843 -27.00 6.38 6.77
N GLU A 844 -26.94 5.06 6.93
CA GLU A 844 -26.34 4.15 5.97
C GLU A 844 -27.45 3.46 5.18
N PHE A 845 -27.38 3.51 3.86
CA PHE A 845 -28.46 3.05 2.98
C PHE A 845 -27.95 2.00 1.99
N LEU A 846 -28.81 1.01 1.73
CA LEU A 846 -28.52 -0.03 0.76
C LEU A 846 -28.75 0.49 -0.66
N MET A 847 -27.65 0.69 -1.38
CA MET A 847 -27.69 1.19 -2.76
C MET A 847 -28.01 0.05 -3.73
N ALA A 848 -27.28 -1.06 -3.61
CA ALA A 848 -27.52 -2.25 -4.41
C ALA A 848 -27.07 -3.51 -3.65
N SER A 849 -27.87 -4.57 -3.73
CA SER A 849 -27.52 -5.91 -3.31
C SER A 849 -27.94 -6.93 -4.37
N SER A 850 -27.17 -8.02 -4.49
CA SER A 850 -27.54 -9.16 -5.32
C SER A 850 -26.98 -10.47 -4.75
N ALA A 851 -27.74 -11.55 -4.83
CA ALA A 851 -27.23 -12.88 -4.55
C ALA A 851 -26.18 -13.34 -5.58
N VAL A 852 -26.18 -12.75 -6.78
CA VAL A 852 -25.13 -12.96 -7.77
C VAL A 852 -23.84 -12.37 -7.22
N HIS A 853 -22.81 -13.21 -7.06
CA HIS A 853 -21.53 -12.84 -6.43
C HIS A 853 -21.64 -12.24 -5.00
N ASN A 854 -22.79 -12.40 -4.31
CA ASN A 854 -23.08 -11.74 -3.03
C ASN A 854 -22.68 -10.25 -3.02
N LEU A 855 -23.11 -9.50 -4.04
CA LEU A 855 -22.87 -8.07 -4.14
C LEU A 855 -23.55 -7.34 -2.96
N THR A 856 -22.79 -6.47 -2.31
CA THR A 856 -23.31 -5.48 -1.35
C THR A 856 -22.65 -4.13 -1.62
N PHE A 857 -23.46 -3.11 -1.86
CA PHE A 857 -23.07 -1.71 -2.01
C PHE A 857 -23.93 -0.84 -1.09
N GLN A 858 -23.27 -0.16 -0.14
CA GLN A 858 -23.89 0.77 0.79
C GLN A 858 -23.28 2.17 0.65
N ALA A 859 -24.09 3.19 0.90
CA ALA A 859 -23.65 4.58 0.96
C ALA A 859 -24.04 5.18 2.32
N ARG A 860 -23.17 6.03 2.86
CA ARG A 860 -23.43 6.82 4.05
C ARG A 860 -23.79 8.24 3.64
N MET A 861 -24.92 8.70 4.14
CA MET A 861 -25.41 10.06 3.98
C MET A 861 -25.46 10.73 5.35
N GLU A 862 -24.96 11.95 5.45
CA GLU A 862 -24.96 12.72 6.70
C GLU A 862 -25.60 14.09 6.47
N ARG A 863 -26.05 14.72 7.55
CA ARG A 863 -26.59 16.08 7.49
C ARG A 863 -25.51 17.05 7.01
N TYR A 864 -25.81 17.86 5.99
CA TYR A 864 -24.90 18.90 5.51
C TYR A 864 -24.93 20.11 6.45
N ARG A 865 -23.88 20.27 7.28
CA ARG A 865 -23.75 21.38 8.24
C ARG A 865 -25.03 21.53 9.09
N ASN A 866 -25.56 22.75 9.22
CA ASN A 866 -26.79 23.05 9.95
C ASN A 866 -28.01 23.23 9.03
N THR A 867 -27.97 22.72 7.79
CA THR A 867 -29.09 22.85 6.84
C THR A 867 -30.04 21.66 6.96
N ASN A 868 -31.11 21.65 6.15
CA ASN A 868 -32.01 20.50 5.99
C ASN A 868 -31.71 19.73 4.69
N ALA A 869 -30.44 19.70 4.28
CA ALA A 869 -29.92 18.84 3.22
C ALA A 869 -29.04 17.74 3.83
N SER A 870 -28.88 16.64 3.10
CA SER A 870 -27.90 15.60 3.39
C SER A 870 -26.83 15.54 2.30
N VAL A 871 -25.74 14.84 2.56
CA VAL A 871 -24.60 14.70 1.64
C VAL A 871 -23.99 13.31 1.77
N TYR A 872 -23.49 12.74 0.67
CA TYR A 872 -22.71 11.51 0.74
C TYR A 872 -21.34 11.76 1.39
N THR A 873 -20.98 10.96 2.39
CA THR A 873 -19.70 11.06 3.10
C THR A 873 -18.84 9.80 3.01
N ALA A 874 -19.45 8.67 2.65
CA ALA A 874 -18.73 7.42 2.43
C ALA A 874 -19.48 6.42 1.53
N PHE A 875 -18.73 5.56 0.87
CA PHE A 875 -19.22 4.43 0.09
C PHE A 875 -18.45 3.17 0.47
N VAL A 876 -19.14 2.03 0.58
CA VAL A 876 -18.51 0.73 0.83
C VAL A 876 -19.08 -0.35 -0.07
N LEU A 877 -18.21 -1.16 -0.65
CA LEU A 877 -18.55 -2.22 -1.58
C LEU A 877 -17.78 -3.51 -1.31
N GLN A 878 -18.48 -4.64 -1.47
CA GLN A 878 -17.89 -5.97 -1.40
C GLN A 878 -18.65 -6.97 -2.29
N THR A 879 -17.91 -7.96 -2.81
CA THR A 879 -18.43 -9.20 -3.40
C THR A 879 -17.82 -10.41 -2.69
N ASN A 880 -18.37 -11.61 -2.90
CA ASN A 880 -17.89 -12.86 -2.28
C ASN A 880 -16.37 -13.09 -2.46
N ASP A 881 -15.87 -12.81 -3.66
CA ASP A 881 -14.50 -13.12 -4.06
C ASP A 881 -13.58 -11.88 -4.07
N SER A 882 -14.03 -10.74 -3.54
CA SER A 882 -13.24 -9.50 -3.48
C SER A 882 -12.85 -9.06 -2.07
N SER A 883 -11.79 -8.26 -1.97
CA SER A 883 -11.57 -7.39 -0.81
C SER A 883 -12.72 -6.38 -0.65
N LYS A 884 -13.01 -6.00 0.59
CA LYS A 884 -13.95 -4.93 0.94
C LYS A 884 -13.27 -3.58 0.72
N VAL A 885 -13.89 -2.69 -0.06
CA VAL A 885 -13.34 -1.37 -0.35
C VAL A 885 -14.29 -0.31 0.20
N GLN A 886 -13.77 0.58 1.05
CA GLN A 886 -14.49 1.73 1.57
C GLN A 886 -13.74 3.00 1.19
N VAL A 887 -14.46 3.98 0.65
CA VAL A 887 -13.96 5.32 0.37
C VAL A 887 -14.77 6.28 1.22
N GLN A 888 -14.10 7.12 2.00
CA GLN A 888 -14.77 8.11 2.85
C GLN A 888 -14.02 9.44 2.86
N MET A 889 -14.75 10.53 3.07
CA MET A 889 -14.15 11.80 3.43
C MET A 889 -13.69 11.78 4.88
N SER A 890 -12.45 12.18 5.13
CA SER A 890 -11.95 12.45 6.48
C SER A 890 -12.38 13.86 6.94
N ASN A 891 -12.50 14.05 8.25
CA ASN A 891 -12.76 15.36 8.88
C ASN A 891 -11.67 16.42 8.58
N MET A 892 -10.58 16.04 7.93
CA MET A 892 -9.46 16.90 7.51
C MET A 892 -9.45 17.21 6.00
N ASN A 893 -10.54 16.93 5.28
CA ASN A 893 -10.62 17.03 3.81
C ASN A 893 -9.65 16.11 3.04
N GLU A 894 -9.19 15.02 3.66
CA GLU A 894 -8.40 13.98 3.01
C GLU A 894 -9.29 12.78 2.62
N THR A 895 -9.09 12.25 1.42
CA THR A 895 -9.74 11.00 0.98
C THR A 895 -9.12 9.83 1.69
N LEU A 896 -9.90 9.10 2.48
CA LEU A 896 -9.46 7.87 3.10
C LEU A 896 -10.03 6.65 2.35
N ILE A 897 -9.13 5.78 1.91
CA ILE A 897 -9.48 4.50 1.27
C ILE A 897 -9.08 3.37 2.20
N LEU A 898 -10.07 2.60 2.66
CA LEU A 898 -9.86 1.41 3.49
C LEU A 898 -10.05 0.15 2.64
N VAL A 899 -9.12 -0.79 2.75
CA VAL A 899 -9.17 -2.12 2.14
C VAL A 899 -9.20 -3.15 3.25
N ASP A 900 -10.28 -3.92 3.33
CA ASP A 900 -10.52 -4.91 4.39
C ASP A 900 -10.39 -4.33 5.82
N GLY A 901 -10.69 -3.03 5.97
CA GLY A 901 -10.62 -2.29 7.23
C GLY A 901 -9.30 -1.59 7.52
N GLU A 902 -8.28 -1.81 6.67
CA GLU A 902 -6.96 -1.19 6.81
C GLU A 902 -6.77 -0.03 5.83
N PRO A 903 -6.15 1.09 6.23
CA PRO A 903 -5.91 2.22 5.34
C PRO A 903 -4.89 1.88 4.25
N LEU A 904 -5.23 2.19 2.99
CA LEU A 904 -4.32 2.10 1.86
C LEU A 904 -3.24 3.19 2.00
N ARG A 905 -1.95 2.84 1.88
CA ARG A 905 -0.85 3.81 2.00
C ARG A 905 -0.72 4.64 0.72
N LEU A 906 -1.31 5.84 0.74
CA LEU A 906 -1.36 6.78 -0.40
C LEU A 906 -0.19 7.78 -0.41
N ASP A 907 0.45 8.00 0.75
CA ASP A 907 1.57 8.93 0.86
C ASP A 907 2.83 8.34 0.21
N SER A 908 3.29 8.95 -0.88
CA SER A 908 4.64 8.83 -1.49
C SER A 908 4.89 7.86 -2.68
N ILE A 909 3.94 7.41 -3.49
CA ILE A 909 4.28 6.51 -4.65
C ILE A 909 3.53 6.85 -5.97
N PRO A 910 4.19 6.69 -7.14
CA PRO A 910 3.60 6.90 -8.48
C PRO A 910 2.53 5.87 -8.93
N VAL A 911 2.11 4.93 -8.08
CA VAL A 911 1.21 3.83 -8.45
C VAL A 911 -0.22 4.33 -8.38
N LYS A 912 -0.80 4.57 -9.56
CA LYS A 912 -2.19 5.02 -9.70
C LYS A 912 -3.19 3.86 -9.74
N VAL A 913 -2.72 2.63 -9.78
CA VAL A 913 -3.53 1.43 -9.98
C VAL A 913 -3.16 0.35 -8.97
N HIS A 914 -4.10 0.02 -8.10
CA HIS A 914 -4.00 -1.05 -7.11
C HIS A 914 -4.85 -2.24 -7.55
N ARG A 915 -4.22 -3.38 -7.85
CA ARG A 915 -4.87 -4.67 -8.12
C ARG A 915 -4.84 -5.51 -6.85
N LEU A 916 -6.01 -5.78 -6.32
CA LEU A 916 -6.26 -6.50 -5.07
C LEU A 916 -7.07 -7.77 -5.38
N ARG A 917 -7.46 -8.52 -4.36
CA ARG A 917 -8.26 -9.73 -4.55
C ARG A 917 -9.63 -9.32 -5.12
N GLY A 918 -9.93 -9.75 -6.36
CA GLY A 918 -11.22 -9.56 -7.02
C GLY A 918 -11.64 -8.10 -7.29
N VAL A 919 -10.75 -7.13 -7.04
CA VAL A 919 -11.03 -5.70 -7.18
C VAL A 919 -9.79 -4.93 -7.62
N ARG A 920 -10.01 -3.95 -8.48
CA ARG A 920 -9.00 -3.00 -8.92
C ARG A 920 -9.44 -1.59 -8.54
N ILE A 921 -8.52 -0.82 -7.95
CA ILE A 921 -8.73 0.57 -7.57
C ILE A 921 -7.79 1.43 -8.43
N ARG A 922 -8.35 2.41 -9.15
CA ARG A 922 -7.59 3.39 -9.93
C ARG A 922 -7.84 4.79 -9.37
N LEU A 923 -6.75 5.49 -9.11
CA LEU A 923 -6.73 6.86 -8.60
C LEU A 923 -6.33 7.81 -9.73
N ASN A 924 -6.99 8.95 -9.82
CA ASN A 924 -6.51 10.05 -10.63
C ASN A 924 -5.43 10.87 -9.88
N SER A 925 -4.71 11.71 -10.62
CA SER A 925 -3.50 12.38 -10.11
C SER A 925 -3.75 13.34 -8.94
N ASP A 926 -4.96 13.91 -8.85
CA ASP A 926 -5.38 14.86 -7.82
C ASP A 926 -6.31 14.23 -6.78
N MET A 927 -6.52 12.90 -6.84
CA MET A 927 -7.42 12.11 -5.99
C MET A 927 -8.89 12.58 -5.95
N THR A 928 -9.33 13.38 -6.94
CA THR A 928 -10.73 13.80 -7.07
C THR A 928 -11.63 12.71 -7.64
N LYS A 929 -11.06 11.61 -8.14
CA LYS A 929 -11.80 10.45 -8.68
C LYS A 929 -11.13 9.14 -8.28
N VAL A 930 -11.94 8.25 -7.72
CA VAL A 930 -11.54 6.88 -7.37
C VAL A 930 -12.42 5.90 -8.14
N ASN A 931 -11.83 5.18 -9.08
CA ASN A 931 -12.51 4.15 -9.85
C ASN A 931 -12.26 2.78 -9.23
N ILE A 932 -13.32 2.05 -8.91
CA ILE A 932 -13.29 0.75 -8.22
C ILE A 932 -13.98 -0.25 -9.13
N ALA A 933 -13.22 -1.15 -9.76
CA ALA A 933 -13.73 -2.15 -10.70
C ALA A 933 -13.55 -3.57 -10.14
N PHE A 934 -14.66 -4.27 -9.93
CA PHE A 934 -14.69 -5.64 -9.42
C PHE A 934 -14.68 -6.64 -10.57
N SER A 935 -13.96 -7.75 -10.41
CA SER A 935 -13.93 -8.85 -11.40
C SER A 935 -15.32 -9.47 -11.61
N ALA A 936 -16.25 -9.25 -10.67
CA ALA A 936 -17.65 -9.63 -10.75
C ALA A 936 -18.47 -8.78 -11.74
N GLY A 937 -17.89 -7.79 -12.45
CA GLY A 937 -18.62 -6.95 -13.41
C GLY A 937 -19.43 -5.83 -12.77
N ILE A 938 -18.89 -5.27 -11.69
CA ILE A 938 -19.40 -4.05 -11.05
C ILE A 938 -18.27 -3.04 -11.08
N ALA A 939 -18.58 -1.81 -11.48
CA ALA A 939 -17.65 -0.71 -11.38
C ALA A 939 -18.30 0.50 -10.73
N VAL A 940 -17.62 1.13 -9.76
CA VAL A 940 -18.07 2.37 -9.12
C VAL A 940 -16.98 3.41 -9.23
N THR A 941 -17.33 4.55 -9.83
CA THR A 941 -16.48 5.73 -9.82
C THR A 941 -17.01 6.70 -8.79
N VAL A 942 -16.19 6.97 -7.77
CA VAL A 942 -16.45 7.94 -6.72
C VAL A 942 -15.79 9.26 -7.11
N TYR A 943 -16.57 10.32 -7.15
CA TYR A 943 -16.16 11.70 -7.35
C TYR A 943 -16.05 12.36 -5.99
N ILE A 944 -14.95 13.06 -5.75
CA ILE A 944 -14.60 13.62 -4.45
C ILE A 944 -14.33 15.10 -4.62
N ASP A 945 -15.16 15.91 -3.97
CA ASP A 945 -14.96 17.33 -3.77
C ASP A 945 -14.73 17.62 -2.28
N THR A 946 -14.25 18.83 -1.96
CA THR A 946 -14.07 19.29 -0.59
C THR A 946 -15.36 19.33 0.25
N GLU A 947 -16.54 19.44 -0.39
CA GLU A 947 -17.81 19.55 0.33
C GLU A 947 -18.78 18.37 0.13
N VAL A 948 -18.59 17.55 -0.90
CA VAL A 948 -19.51 16.47 -1.28
C VAL A 948 -18.78 15.33 -2.00
N MET A 949 -19.27 14.10 -1.80
CA MET A 949 -18.96 12.98 -2.68
C MET A 949 -20.14 12.67 -3.60
N SER A 950 -19.85 12.21 -4.80
CA SER A 950 -20.83 11.71 -5.76
C SER A 950 -20.36 10.37 -6.31
N PHE A 951 -21.24 9.59 -6.93
CA PHE A 951 -20.83 8.32 -7.53
C PHE A 951 -21.56 8.01 -8.84
N ILE A 952 -20.89 7.24 -9.70
CA ILE A 952 -21.49 6.56 -10.84
C ILE A 952 -21.19 5.07 -10.69
N ALA A 953 -22.24 4.26 -10.60
CA ALA A 953 -22.16 2.80 -10.52
C ALA A 953 -22.59 2.17 -11.84
N GLN A 954 -21.88 1.15 -12.31
CA GLN A 954 -22.18 0.38 -13.52
C GLN A 954 -22.23 -1.10 -13.16
N LEU A 955 -23.37 -1.74 -13.46
CA LEU A 955 -23.57 -3.17 -13.25
C LEU A 955 -23.80 -3.86 -14.61
N ASP A 956 -23.09 -4.96 -14.83
CA ASP A 956 -23.29 -5.83 -15.99
C ASP A 956 -24.72 -6.37 -16.06
N THR A 957 -25.21 -6.68 -17.27
CA THR A 957 -26.57 -7.21 -17.46
C THR A 957 -26.78 -8.63 -16.94
N LYS A 958 -25.72 -9.34 -16.53
CA LYS A 958 -25.87 -10.61 -15.78
C LYS A 958 -26.58 -10.45 -14.42
N PHE A 959 -26.61 -9.23 -13.89
CA PHE A 959 -27.38 -8.89 -12.68
C PHE A 959 -28.85 -8.58 -12.97
N GLN A 960 -29.30 -8.65 -14.23
CA GLN A 960 -30.65 -8.26 -14.65
C GLN A 960 -31.74 -9.03 -13.86
N GLY A 961 -32.67 -8.26 -13.28
CA GLY A 961 -33.77 -8.74 -12.45
C GLY A 961 -33.35 -9.34 -11.11
N GLN A 962 -32.09 -9.17 -10.70
CA GLN A 962 -31.52 -9.77 -9.49
C GLN A 962 -30.88 -8.72 -8.56
N VAL A 963 -31.10 -7.43 -8.83
CA VAL A 963 -30.65 -6.32 -7.98
C VAL A 963 -31.83 -5.86 -7.11
N GLN A 964 -31.53 -5.43 -5.90
CA GLN A 964 -32.46 -4.71 -5.04
C GLN A 964 -31.73 -3.60 -4.28
N GLY A 965 -32.40 -2.50 -3.98
CA GLY A 965 -31.83 -1.34 -3.30
C GLY A 965 -32.34 -0.03 -3.87
N LEU A 966 -31.78 1.09 -3.42
CA LEU A 966 -32.11 2.42 -3.93
C LEU A 966 -31.79 2.61 -5.43
N LEU A 967 -30.92 1.78 -6.01
CA LEU A 967 -30.60 1.82 -7.43
C LEU A 967 -31.56 1.02 -8.32
N GLY A 968 -32.64 0.49 -7.76
CA GLY A 968 -33.69 -0.21 -8.50
C GLY A 968 -33.45 -1.71 -8.64
N ASN A 969 -34.16 -2.33 -9.59
CA ASN A 969 -34.20 -3.79 -9.74
C ASN A 969 -33.52 -4.32 -11.02
N LEU A 970 -33.10 -3.41 -11.90
CA LEU A 970 -32.38 -3.71 -13.15
C LEU A 970 -33.16 -4.68 -14.04
N ASN A 971 -34.42 -4.39 -14.36
CA ASN A 971 -35.24 -5.28 -15.21
C ASN A 971 -35.53 -4.68 -16.61
N GLY A 972 -35.14 -3.42 -16.84
CA GLY A 972 -35.37 -2.65 -18.06
C GLY A 972 -36.60 -1.74 -18.01
N ASN A 973 -37.28 -1.60 -16.86
CA ASN A 973 -38.47 -0.77 -16.68
C ASN A 973 -38.29 0.23 -15.52
N ALA A 974 -37.84 1.44 -15.85
CA ALA A 974 -37.66 2.53 -14.89
C ALA A 974 -38.87 2.81 -13.98
N ASN A 975 -40.11 2.53 -14.42
CA ASN A 975 -41.29 2.85 -13.62
C ASN A 975 -41.51 1.90 -12.43
N ASP A 976 -40.80 0.77 -12.38
CA ASP A 976 -40.87 -0.17 -11.24
C ASP A 976 -39.59 -0.21 -10.39
N ASP A 977 -38.63 0.67 -10.66
CA ASP A 977 -37.42 0.82 -9.86
C ASP A 977 -37.62 1.30 -8.43
N PRO A 978 -38.56 2.23 -8.10
CA PRO A 978 -38.88 2.55 -6.72
C PRO A 978 -39.71 1.43 -6.08
N GLN A 979 -39.14 0.24 -6.01
CA GLN A 979 -39.68 -0.96 -5.39
C GLN A 979 -39.22 -1.04 -3.93
N PHE A 980 -40.17 -1.19 -3.01
CA PHE A 980 -39.89 -1.39 -1.59
C PHE A 980 -39.22 -2.76 -1.34
N PRO A 981 -38.51 -2.95 -0.21
CA PRO A 981 -37.93 -4.26 0.15
C PRO A 981 -38.93 -5.42 0.18
N ASN A 982 -40.22 -5.14 0.38
CA ASN A 982 -41.30 -6.14 0.37
C ASN A 982 -41.78 -6.51 -1.06
N GLY A 983 -41.22 -5.89 -2.11
CA GLY A 983 -41.55 -6.11 -3.51
C GLY A 983 -42.68 -5.25 -4.09
N THR A 984 -43.34 -4.41 -3.28
CA THR A 984 -44.36 -3.46 -3.78
C THR A 984 -43.71 -2.27 -4.48
N ILE A 985 -44.39 -1.65 -5.45
CA ILE A 985 -43.86 -0.55 -6.26
C ILE A 985 -44.53 0.76 -5.82
N LEU A 986 -43.74 1.82 -5.67
CA LEU A 986 -44.23 3.16 -5.40
C LEU A 986 -44.93 3.75 -6.64
N GLU A 987 -46.06 4.42 -6.45
CA GLU A 987 -46.85 4.97 -7.56
C GLU A 987 -46.09 6.06 -8.35
N PRO A 988 -46.15 6.07 -9.68
CA PRO A 988 -45.55 7.13 -10.50
C PRO A 988 -46.12 8.51 -10.16
N GLY A 989 -45.25 9.52 -10.07
CA GLY A 989 -45.65 10.91 -9.75
C GLY A 989 -45.87 11.18 -8.26
N SER A 990 -45.38 10.29 -7.39
CA SER A 990 -45.34 10.48 -5.94
C SER A 990 -44.66 11.80 -5.54
N SER A 991 -45.10 12.37 -4.41
CA SER A 991 -44.52 13.57 -3.82
C SER A 991 -43.10 13.34 -3.29
N LEU A 992 -42.30 14.41 -3.13
CA LEU A 992 -40.96 14.32 -2.53
C LEU A 992 -40.98 13.69 -1.12
N LYS A 993 -42.09 13.86 -0.39
CA LYS A 993 -42.27 13.22 0.91
C LYS A 993 -42.48 11.71 0.81
N GLU A 994 -43.31 11.26 -0.13
CA GLU A 994 -43.51 9.81 -0.35
C GLU A 994 -42.23 9.13 -0.86
N LEU A 995 -41.42 9.83 -1.67
CA LEU A 995 -40.10 9.37 -2.09
C LEU A 995 -39.10 9.31 -0.92
N HIS A 996 -39.16 10.26 0.00
CA HIS A 996 -38.38 10.23 1.24
C HIS A 996 -38.76 9.04 2.12
N ASP A 997 -40.06 8.84 2.35
CA ASP A 997 -40.58 7.71 3.11
C ASP A 997 -40.18 6.37 2.46
N PHE A 998 -40.18 6.29 1.13
CA PHE A 998 -39.65 5.15 0.38
C PHE A 998 -38.16 4.90 0.63
N GLY A 999 -37.32 5.93 0.57
CA GLY A 999 -35.87 5.75 0.73
C GLY A 999 -35.48 5.33 2.15
N LEU A 1000 -36.23 5.74 3.17
CA LEU A 1000 -36.02 5.31 4.56
C LEU A 1000 -36.21 3.80 4.76
N GLU A 1001 -37.00 3.13 3.92
CA GLU A 1001 -37.17 1.66 3.97
C GLU A 1001 -35.90 0.90 3.55
N TRP A 1002 -34.93 1.57 2.93
CA TRP A 1002 -33.63 1.02 2.55
C TRP A 1002 -32.50 1.34 3.54
N LEU A 1003 -32.84 1.86 4.73
CA LEU A 1003 -31.89 2.07 5.81
C LEU A 1003 -31.30 0.73 6.27
N VAL A 1004 -29.98 0.64 6.29
CA VAL A 1004 -29.23 -0.58 6.62
C VAL A 1004 -29.29 -0.83 8.11
N ALA A 1005 -29.60 -2.05 8.55
CA ALA A 1005 -29.55 -2.40 9.98
C ALA A 1005 -28.09 -2.47 10.49
N PRO A 1006 -27.83 -2.22 11.80
CA PRO A 1006 -26.47 -2.25 12.35
C PRO A 1006 -25.68 -3.53 12.03
N GLU A 1007 -26.33 -4.69 12.11
CA GLU A 1007 -25.76 -6.01 11.83
C GLU A 1007 -25.52 -6.28 10.34
N GLU A 1008 -26.14 -5.50 9.46
CA GLU A 1008 -26.00 -5.58 8.00
C GLU A 1008 -25.02 -4.54 7.46
N SER A 1009 -24.61 -3.55 8.27
CA SER A 1009 -23.61 -2.57 7.89
C SER A 1009 -22.26 -3.24 7.67
N ILE A 1010 -21.68 -3.01 6.50
CA ILE A 1010 -20.33 -3.48 6.18
C ILE A 1010 -19.28 -2.37 6.32
N PHE A 1011 -19.66 -1.18 6.80
CA PHE A 1011 -18.71 -0.09 7.04
C PHE A 1011 -17.71 -0.46 8.14
N THR A 1012 -16.46 -0.04 7.94
CA THR A 1012 -15.46 0.00 9.00
C THR A 1012 -15.53 1.36 9.67
N TYR A 1013 -15.77 1.38 10.97
CA TYR A 1013 -15.84 2.60 11.74
C TYR A 1013 -14.49 2.95 12.33
N ILE A 1014 -14.01 4.15 11.99
CA ILE A 1014 -12.86 4.75 12.62
C ILE A 1014 -13.38 5.50 13.81
N SER A 1015 -12.89 5.11 14.94
CA SER A 1015 -13.32 5.67 16.19
C SER A 1015 -12.95 7.15 16.38
N PRO A 1016 -13.74 7.98 17.11
CA PRO A 1016 -14.79 7.60 18.05
C PRO A 1016 -16.11 7.06 17.48
N PHE A 1017 -16.21 7.04 16.16
CA PHE A 1017 -17.46 6.80 15.48
C PHE A 1017 -17.81 5.32 15.41
N ASP A 1018 -19.10 5.05 15.32
CA ASP A 1018 -19.76 3.75 15.20
C ASP A 1018 -20.99 3.90 14.29
N TYR A 1019 -21.81 2.85 14.16
CA TYR A 1019 -23.05 2.93 13.37
C TYR A 1019 -23.99 4.03 13.91
N SER A 1020 -24.12 4.14 15.24
CA SER A 1020 -25.06 5.08 15.87
C SER A 1020 -24.72 6.55 15.62
N THR A 1021 -23.42 6.84 15.47
CA THR A 1021 -22.90 8.16 15.09
C THR A 1021 -23.55 8.70 13.82
N TYR A 1022 -23.85 7.82 12.86
CA TYR A 1022 -24.31 8.20 11.53
C TYR A 1022 -25.79 7.91 11.31
N HIS A 1023 -26.49 7.35 12.29
CA HIS A 1023 -27.87 6.87 12.16
C HIS A 1023 -28.88 7.90 12.69
N PHE A 1024 -29.56 8.61 11.80
CA PHE A 1024 -30.56 9.63 12.14
C PHE A 1024 -31.85 9.49 11.30
N PRO A 1025 -32.63 8.40 11.50
CA PRO A 1025 -33.85 8.13 10.72
C PRO A 1025 -34.93 9.22 10.88
N GLU A 1026 -34.90 10.01 11.94
CA GLU A 1026 -35.79 11.14 12.17
C GLU A 1026 -35.46 12.41 11.36
N PHE A 1027 -34.34 12.41 10.63
CA PHE A 1027 -33.97 13.52 9.76
C PHE A 1027 -35.07 13.77 8.71
N SER A 1028 -35.50 15.03 8.61
CA SER A 1028 -36.50 15.48 7.64
C SER A 1028 -35.91 16.58 6.76
N PRO A 1029 -35.81 16.36 5.44
CA PRO A 1029 -35.27 17.35 4.51
C PRO A 1029 -36.31 18.42 4.17
N THR A 1030 -35.87 19.41 3.39
CA THR A 1030 -36.76 20.38 2.77
C THR A 1030 -37.49 19.74 1.58
N PHE A 1031 -38.83 19.83 1.56
CA PHE A 1031 -39.66 19.33 0.45
C PHE A 1031 -40.16 20.45 -0.48
N GLU A 1032 -39.81 21.71 -0.20
CA GLU A 1032 -40.22 22.87 -0.99
C GLU A 1032 -39.23 23.12 -2.13
N ILE A 1033 -39.72 23.09 -3.37
CA ILE A 1033 -38.91 23.40 -4.56
C ILE A 1033 -38.73 24.93 -4.66
N PRO A 1034 -37.50 25.46 -4.74
CA PRO A 1034 -37.25 26.90 -4.87
C PRO A 1034 -37.87 27.52 -6.12
N ASP A 1035 -38.38 28.76 -6.02
CA ASP A 1035 -38.85 29.52 -7.19
C ASP A 1035 -37.66 30.01 -8.04
N LEU A 1036 -37.53 29.43 -9.22
CA LEU A 1036 -36.49 29.76 -10.22
C LEU A 1036 -36.47 31.25 -10.62
N ASN A 1037 -37.57 31.99 -10.43
CA ASN A 1037 -37.59 33.41 -10.73
C ASN A 1037 -36.88 34.24 -9.66
N GLU A 1038 -36.85 33.77 -8.42
CA GLU A 1038 -36.34 34.49 -7.24
C GLU A 1038 -34.87 34.19 -6.90
N VAL A 1039 -34.25 33.21 -7.56
CA VAL A 1039 -32.84 32.87 -7.32
C VAL A 1039 -31.87 33.92 -7.87
N SER A 1040 -30.69 34.03 -7.24
CA SER A 1040 -29.66 35.01 -7.60
C SER A 1040 -29.14 34.81 -9.02
N GLN A 1041 -28.59 35.87 -9.64
CA GLN A 1041 -28.03 35.77 -11.00
C GLN A 1041 -26.85 34.80 -11.04
N GLU A 1042 -26.04 34.72 -9.99
CA GLU A 1042 -24.90 33.80 -9.89
C GLU A 1042 -25.34 32.33 -9.98
N ILE A 1043 -26.44 31.97 -9.32
CA ILE A 1043 -27.01 30.61 -9.40
C ILE A 1043 -27.55 30.34 -10.81
N LYS A 1044 -28.20 31.32 -11.44
CA LYS A 1044 -28.70 31.18 -12.82
C LYS A 1044 -27.57 31.00 -13.83
N ASP A 1045 -26.48 31.75 -13.66
CA ASP A 1045 -25.30 31.68 -14.52
C ASP A 1045 -24.58 30.32 -14.39
N LEU A 1046 -24.57 29.73 -13.19
CA LEU A 1046 -24.00 28.40 -12.94
C LEU A 1046 -24.92 27.27 -13.42
N CYS A 1047 -26.16 27.23 -12.93
CA CYS A 1047 -27.04 26.06 -13.05
C CYS A 1047 -27.91 26.07 -14.32
N GLY A 1048 -28.14 27.22 -14.93
CA GLY A 1048 -29.08 27.35 -16.05
C GLY A 1048 -30.47 26.81 -15.70
N ASP A 1049 -30.93 25.80 -16.45
CA ASP A 1049 -32.23 25.16 -16.28
C ASP A 1049 -32.18 23.89 -15.38
N SER A 1050 -31.03 23.57 -14.78
CA SER A 1050 -30.87 22.40 -13.91
C SER A 1050 -31.53 22.62 -12.54
N ILE A 1051 -32.70 22.03 -12.33
CA ILE A 1051 -33.46 22.15 -11.07
C ILE A 1051 -32.66 21.59 -9.88
N GLU A 1052 -32.00 20.45 -10.06
CA GLU A 1052 -31.14 19.80 -9.05
C GLU A 1052 -30.02 20.75 -8.58
N CYS A 1053 -29.27 21.33 -9.51
CA CYS A 1053 -28.22 22.31 -9.21
C CYS A 1053 -28.77 23.57 -8.50
N VAL A 1054 -29.91 24.10 -8.97
CA VAL A 1054 -30.51 25.28 -8.33
C VAL A 1054 -31.00 24.95 -6.91
N PHE A 1055 -31.59 23.78 -6.72
CA PHE A 1055 -32.05 23.30 -5.43
C PHE A 1055 -30.89 23.21 -4.44
N ASP A 1056 -29.82 22.52 -4.84
CA ASP A 1056 -28.60 22.39 -4.05
C ASP A 1056 -27.98 23.74 -3.69
N ALA A 1057 -27.88 24.65 -4.66
CA ALA A 1057 -27.32 25.98 -4.41
C ALA A 1057 -28.12 26.76 -3.36
N VAL A 1058 -29.45 26.64 -3.38
CA VAL A 1058 -30.35 27.35 -2.47
C VAL A 1058 -30.33 26.73 -1.07
N ILE A 1059 -30.39 25.40 -0.97
CA ILE A 1059 -30.51 24.70 0.33
C ILE A 1059 -29.16 24.63 1.05
N THR A 1060 -28.07 24.38 0.33
CA THR A 1060 -26.72 24.31 0.93
C THR A 1060 -26.08 25.68 1.11
N GLY A 1061 -26.46 26.66 0.27
CA GLY A 1061 -25.81 27.96 0.19
C GLY A 1061 -24.41 27.92 -0.45
N SER A 1062 -24.05 26.82 -1.13
CA SER A 1062 -22.73 26.62 -1.73
C SER A 1062 -22.80 26.47 -3.26
N LEU A 1063 -22.17 27.41 -3.97
CA LEU A 1063 -21.99 27.31 -5.43
C LEU A 1063 -21.01 26.21 -5.82
N SER A 1064 -20.06 25.87 -4.95
CA SER A 1064 -19.11 24.76 -5.20
C SER A 1064 -19.84 23.43 -5.19
N PHE A 1065 -20.67 23.22 -4.17
CA PHE A 1065 -21.53 22.04 -4.03
C PHE A 1065 -22.45 21.90 -5.26
N ALA A 1066 -23.19 22.95 -5.60
CA ALA A 1066 -24.10 22.93 -6.75
C ALA A 1066 -23.40 22.70 -8.09
N ASN A 1067 -22.19 23.24 -8.27
CA ASN A 1067 -21.39 22.99 -9.47
C ASN A 1067 -20.98 21.51 -9.58
N GLU A 1068 -20.60 20.88 -8.46
CA GLU A 1068 -20.31 19.45 -8.42
C GLU A 1068 -21.54 18.63 -8.87
N THR A 1069 -22.70 18.91 -8.28
CA THR A 1069 -23.98 18.27 -8.64
C THR A 1069 -24.23 18.37 -10.14
N LEU A 1070 -24.07 19.57 -10.71
CA LEU A 1070 -24.28 19.79 -12.14
C LEU A 1070 -23.32 18.96 -12.99
N VAL A 1071 -22.02 19.00 -12.68
CA VAL A 1071 -20.97 18.30 -13.45
C VAL A 1071 -21.22 16.79 -13.47
N VAL A 1072 -21.50 16.19 -12.32
CA VAL A 1072 -21.70 14.73 -12.25
C VAL A 1072 -23.06 14.32 -12.80
N THR A 1073 -24.11 15.12 -12.62
CA THR A 1073 -25.44 14.85 -13.21
C THR A 1073 -25.41 14.84 -14.75
N VAL A 1074 -24.69 15.81 -15.34
CA VAL A 1074 -24.44 15.84 -16.78
C VAL A 1074 -23.66 14.59 -17.19
N THR A 1075 -22.62 14.24 -16.44
CA THR A 1075 -21.80 13.04 -16.70
C THR A 1075 -22.63 11.76 -16.67
N ILE A 1076 -23.49 11.55 -15.67
CA ILE A 1076 -24.41 10.39 -15.59
C ILE A 1076 -25.28 10.31 -16.84
N THR A 1077 -25.87 11.43 -17.25
CA THR A 1077 -26.75 11.50 -18.41
C THR A 1077 -25.99 11.18 -19.71
N GLU A 1078 -24.75 11.63 -19.84
CA GLU A 1078 -23.88 11.31 -20.98
C GLU A 1078 -23.44 9.84 -21.00
N VAL A 1079 -23.17 9.26 -19.83
CA VAL A 1079 -22.82 7.84 -19.68
C VAL A 1079 -24.01 6.97 -20.07
N GLN A 1080 -25.22 7.28 -19.59
CA GLN A 1080 -26.47 6.59 -19.96
C GLN A 1080 -26.75 6.63 -21.45
N LYS A 1081 -26.63 7.80 -22.09
CA LYS A 1081 -26.85 7.95 -23.53
C LYS A 1081 -25.80 7.22 -24.37
N GLY A 1082 -24.56 7.12 -23.88
CA GLY A 1082 -23.47 6.47 -24.59
C GLY A 1082 -23.47 4.94 -24.47
N LEU A 1083 -24.03 4.39 -23.38
CA LEU A 1083 -24.05 2.95 -23.08
C LEU A 1083 -25.39 2.28 -23.48
N VAL A 1084 -25.77 2.44 -24.74
CA VAL A 1084 -26.97 1.79 -25.33
C VAL A 1084 -26.54 0.63 -26.22
N LYS A 1085 -27.28 -0.49 -26.19
CA LYS A 1085 -27.01 -1.65 -27.04
C LYS A 1085 -27.12 -1.29 -28.52
N ILE A 1086 -26.07 -1.56 -29.28
CA ILE A 1086 -26.04 -1.39 -30.74
C ILE A 1086 -26.29 -2.77 -31.37
N VAL A 1087 -27.20 -2.85 -32.33
CA VAL A 1087 -27.49 -4.10 -33.04
C VAL A 1087 -26.44 -4.31 -34.14
N SER A 1088 -25.66 -5.38 -33.99
CA SER A 1088 -24.65 -5.84 -34.96
C SER A 1088 -25.05 -7.23 -35.47
N CYS A 1089 -24.85 -7.47 -36.76
CA CYS A 1089 -25.02 -8.80 -37.36
C CYS A 1089 -23.79 -9.69 -37.24
N GLY A 1090 -22.72 -9.16 -36.62
CA GLY A 1090 -21.45 -9.84 -36.48
C GLY A 1090 -20.70 -10.04 -37.80
N TYR A 1091 -19.48 -10.53 -37.71
CA TYR A 1091 -18.66 -10.84 -38.89
C TYR A 1091 -19.24 -12.06 -39.61
N PRO A 1092 -19.65 -11.93 -40.90
CA PRO A 1092 -20.33 -13.02 -41.62
C PRO A 1092 -19.40 -14.20 -41.95
N GLY A 1093 -18.09 -14.06 -41.74
CA GLY A 1093 -17.09 -15.11 -41.94
C GLY A 1093 -16.16 -14.87 -43.14
N ASP A 1094 -15.10 -15.67 -43.22
CA ASP A 1094 -14.15 -15.62 -44.32
C ASP A 1094 -14.68 -16.33 -45.58
N VAL A 1095 -14.47 -15.72 -46.75
CA VAL A 1095 -14.78 -16.33 -48.05
C VAL A 1095 -13.55 -17.06 -48.59
N GLU A 1096 -13.59 -18.38 -48.63
CA GLU A 1096 -12.49 -19.18 -49.18
C GLU A 1096 -12.37 -18.96 -50.70
N ASN A 1097 -11.17 -18.62 -51.19
CA ASN A 1097 -10.92 -18.21 -52.58
C ASN A 1097 -11.75 -16.99 -53.03
N GLY A 1098 -11.97 -16.04 -52.12
CA GLY A 1098 -12.61 -14.77 -52.38
C GLY A 1098 -12.27 -13.69 -51.37
N LEU A 1099 -12.84 -12.51 -51.57
CA LEU A 1099 -12.69 -11.31 -50.75
C LEU A 1099 -14.06 -10.79 -50.31
N LEU A 1100 -14.17 -10.48 -49.02
CA LEU A 1100 -15.27 -9.71 -48.44
C LEU A 1100 -14.85 -8.24 -48.34
N SER A 1101 -15.70 -7.32 -48.80
CA SER A 1101 -15.48 -5.87 -48.74
C SER A 1101 -16.55 -5.20 -47.87
N GLY A 1102 -16.11 -4.67 -46.73
CA GLY A 1102 -16.92 -3.94 -45.76
C GLY A 1102 -16.25 -4.01 -44.38
N SER A 1103 -16.40 -2.95 -43.58
CA SER A 1103 -15.72 -2.81 -42.27
C SER A 1103 -16.69 -2.51 -41.13
N VAL A 1104 -17.98 -2.40 -41.42
CA VAL A 1104 -19.04 -2.09 -40.45
C VAL A 1104 -20.11 -3.18 -40.57
N TYR A 1105 -20.57 -3.70 -39.44
CA TYR A 1105 -21.50 -4.84 -39.38
C TYR A 1105 -22.81 -4.51 -38.65
N PHE A 1106 -23.12 -3.22 -38.49
CA PHE A 1106 -24.35 -2.74 -37.83
C PHE A 1106 -25.55 -2.80 -38.77
N VAL A 1107 -26.75 -2.63 -38.22
CA VAL A 1107 -28.01 -2.59 -38.98
C VAL A 1107 -27.90 -1.66 -40.19
N ASN A 1108 -28.39 -2.12 -41.34
CA ASN A 1108 -28.31 -1.51 -42.67
C ASN A 1108 -26.91 -1.45 -43.31
N ALA A 1109 -25.86 -1.93 -42.63
CA ALA A 1109 -24.55 -2.07 -43.26
C ALA A 1109 -24.60 -3.14 -44.35
N THR A 1110 -23.82 -2.93 -45.41
CA THR A 1110 -23.71 -3.86 -46.53
C THR A 1110 -22.28 -4.32 -46.71
N VAL A 1111 -22.09 -5.62 -46.90
CA VAL A 1111 -20.80 -6.22 -47.28
C VAL A 1111 -20.92 -6.85 -48.66
N ASP A 1112 -19.94 -6.57 -49.52
CA ASP A 1112 -19.87 -7.11 -50.88
C ASP A 1112 -18.88 -8.29 -50.93
N VAL A 1113 -19.23 -9.35 -51.67
CA VAL A 1113 -18.37 -10.53 -51.85
C VAL A 1113 -17.93 -10.67 -53.30
N ALA A 1114 -16.63 -10.84 -53.50
CA ALA A 1114 -16.01 -11.17 -54.78
C ALA A 1114 -15.20 -12.47 -54.68
N CYS A 1115 -15.13 -13.25 -55.76
CA CYS A 1115 -14.25 -14.44 -55.81
C CYS A 1115 -12.92 -14.12 -56.46
N ASP A 1116 -11.88 -14.83 -56.05
CA ASP A 1116 -10.56 -14.77 -56.66
C ASP A 1116 -10.58 -15.33 -58.10
N ASP A 1117 -9.59 -14.94 -58.90
CA ASP A 1117 -9.46 -15.36 -60.29
C ASP A 1117 -9.46 -16.91 -60.43
N GLY A 1118 -10.36 -17.44 -61.27
CA GLY A 1118 -10.54 -18.88 -61.47
C GLY A 1118 -11.68 -19.52 -60.66
N PHE A 1119 -12.33 -18.74 -59.80
CA PHE A 1119 -13.49 -19.16 -59.01
C PHE A 1119 -14.75 -18.35 -59.39
N THR A 1120 -15.92 -18.96 -59.23
CA THR A 1120 -17.22 -18.35 -59.50
C THR A 1120 -18.07 -18.32 -58.23
N LEU A 1121 -18.67 -17.16 -57.94
CA LEU A 1121 -19.50 -16.96 -56.75
C LEU A 1121 -20.80 -17.78 -56.84
N LYS A 1122 -21.08 -18.56 -55.80
CA LYS A 1122 -22.35 -19.25 -55.58
C LYS A 1122 -23.02 -18.70 -54.33
N GLY A 1123 -24.05 -17.88 -54.51
CA GLY A 1123 -24.80 -17.21 -53.45
C GLY A 1123 -25.02 -15.73 -53.77
N SER A 1124 -25.41 -14.93 -52.77
CA SER A 1124 -25.58 -13.48 -52.95
C SER A 1124 -24.23 -12.78 -52.98
N SER A 1125 -24.00 -11.86 -53.92
CA SER A 1125 -22.78 -11.03 -53.97
C SER A 1125 -22.79 -9.87 -52.98
N ARG A 1126 -23.92 -9.67 -52.27
CA ARG A 1126 -24.10 -8.61 -51.29
C ARG A 1126 -24.94 -9.11 -50.12
N LEU A 1127 -24.47 -8.89 -48.90
CA LEU A 1127 -25.22 -9.15 -47.66
C LEU A 1127 -25.58 -7.80 -47.03
N THR A 1128 -26.77 -7.69 -46.45
CA THR A 1128 -27.23 -6.51 -45.70
C THR A 1128 -27.59 -6.92 -44.28
N CYS A 1129 -27.11 -6.20 -43.29
CA CYS A 1129 -27.45 -6.45 -41.89
C CYS A 1129 -28.87 -5.95 -41.58
N LEU A 1130 -29.71 -6.84 -41.05
CA LEU A 1130 -31.12 -6.58 -40.75
C LEU A 1130 -31.32 -6.14 -39.29
N GLU A 1131 -32.48 -5.57 -38.97
CA GLU A 1131 -32.83 -5.08 -37.63
C GLU A 1131 -32.89 -6.18 -36.56
N ASP A 1132 -33.03 -7.44 -36.96
CA ASP A 1132 -33.03 -8.61 -36.08
C ASP A 1132 -31.61 -9.10 -35.74
N GLY A 1133 -30.57 -8.41 -36.21
CA GLY A 1133 -29.17 -8.81 -36.02
C GLY A 1133 -28.75 -9.96 -36.92
N GLN A 1134 -29.48 -10.27 -38.00
CA GLN A 1134 -29.09 -11.28 -38.98
C GLN A 1134 -28.70 -10.69 -40.33
N TRP A 1135 -27.79 -11.35 -41.04
CA TRP A 1135 -27.48 -11.04 -42.43
C TRP A 1135 -28.63 -11.45 -43.35
N SER A 1136 -28.88 -10.67 -44.40
CA SER A 1136 -29.96 -10.90 -45.37
C SER A 1136 -29.91 -12.25 -46.11
N SER A 1137 -28.76 -12.93 -46.08
CA SER A 1137 -28.55 -14.29 -46.61
C SER A 1137 -27.28 -14.92 -46.01
N ASP A 1138 -27.12 -16.24 -46.16
CA ASP A 1138 -25.89 -16.95 -45.78
C ASP A 1138 -24.65 -16.48 -46.57
N LEU A 1139 -23.46 -16.66 -45.99
CA LEU A 1139 -22.18 -16.34 -46.64
C LEU A 1139 -22.00 -17.18 -47.95
N PRO A 1140 -21.76 -16.54 -49.11
CA PRO A 1140 -21.63 -17.24 -50.39
C PRO A 1140 -20.29 -18.00 -50.53
N VAL A 1141 -20.25 -18.99 -51.42
CA VAL A 1141 -19.07 -19.85 -51.66
C VAL A 1141 -18.44 -19.60 -53.03
N CYS A 1142 -17.12 -19.46 -53.10
CA CYS A 1142 -16.39 -19.38 -54.36
C CYS A 1142 -15.99 -20.77 -54.85
N ALA A 1143 -16.63 -21.26 -55.91
CA ALA A 1143 -16.37 -22.58 -56.47
C ALA A 1143 -15.45 -22.49 -57.70
N GLY A 1144 -14.43 -23.35 -57.77
CA GLY A 1144 -13.51 -23.38 -58.92
C GLY A 1144 -14.24 -23.72 -60.22
N MET A 1145 -13.75 -23.20 -61.35
CA MET A 1145 -14.25 -23.62 -62.66
C MET A 1145 -13.90 -25.10 -62.88
N ASP A 1146 -14.93 -25.96 -62.93
CA ASP A 1146 -14.81 -27.30 -63.51
C ASP A 1146 -14.45 -27.15 -65.00
N ASN A 1147 -13.15 -27.08 -65.29
CA ASN A 1147 -12.65 -27.28 -66.64
C ASN A 1147 -12.86 -28.76 -66.97
N GLY A 1148 -13.86 -29.03 -67.81
CA GLY A 1148 -14.03 -30.32 -68.44
C GLY A 1148 -12.72 -30.81 -69.05
N GLU A 1149 -12.42 -32.08 -68.77
CA GLU A 1149 -11.47 -32.99 -69.43
C GLU A 1149 -10.25 -32.39 -70.16
N GLU A 1150 -9.04 -32.65 -69.65
CA GLU A 1150 -7.97 -33.31 -70.42
C GLU A 1150 -6.81 -33.80 -69.52
N GLY A 1151 -6.51 -35.11 -69.57
CA GLY A 1151 -5.15 -35.62 -69.41
C GLY A 1151 -4.65 -36.11 -68.04
N GLY A 1152 -5.38 -37.00 -67.35
CA GLY A 1152 -4.82 -37.73 -66.20
C GLY A 1152 -3.64 -38.65 -66.58
N LEU A 1153 -2.50 -38.51 -65.90
CA LEU A 1153 -1.37 -39.43 -65.95
C LEU A 1153 -1.76 -40.80 -65.38
N THR A 1154 -1.57 -41.86 -66.17
CA THR A 1154 -1.98 -43.23 -65.82
C THR A 1154 -1.04 -43.89 -64.80
N PRO A 1155 -1.51 -44.93 -64.06
CA PRO A 1155 -0.75 -45.66 -63.03
C PRO A 1155 0.58 -46.30 -63.49
N GLY A 1156 0.86 -46.33 -64.79
CA GLY A 1156 2.10 -46.88 -65.36
C GLY A 1156 3.36 -46.04 -65.12
N ILE A 1157 3.24 -44.73 -64.91
CA ILE A 1157 4.42 -43.85 -64.72
C ILE A 1157 4.92 -43.87 -63.26
N ILE A 1158 4.02 -44.06 -62.29
CA ILE A 1158 4.40 -44.24 -60.87
C ILE A 1158 5.17 -45.56 -60.70
N ALA A 1159 4.80 -46.62 -61.43
CA ALA A 1159 5.54 -47.88 -61.42
C ALA A 1159 6.97 -47.76 -62.01
N ALA A 1160 7.17 -46.93 -63.05
CA ALA A 1160 8.48 -46.74 -63.66
C ALA A 1160 9.45 -45.94 -62.78
N ILE A 1161 8.95 -44.93 -62.04
CA ILE A 1161 9.77 -44.11 -61.13
C ILE A 1161 10.18 -44.91 -59.89
N VAL A 1162 9.28 -45.73 -59.35
CA VAL A 1162 9.57 -46.59 -58.19
C VAL A 1162 10.55 -47.71 -58.55
N VAL A 1163 10.41 -48.33 -59.73
CA VAL A 1163 11.34 -49.37 -60.20
C VAL A 1163 12.72 -48.77 -60.53
N GLY A 1164 12.77 -47.56 -61.13
CA GLY A 1164 14.01 -46.84 -61.39
C GLY A 1164 14.78 -46.48 -60.11
N ALA A 1165 14.08 -46.00 -59.08
CA ALA A 1165 14.69 -45.68 -57.79
C ALA A 1165 15.21 -46.94 -57.07
N VAL A 1166 14.49 -48.06 -57.13
CA VAL A 1166 14.92 -49.34 -56.53
C VAL A 1166 16.14 -49.93 -57.24
N ILE A 1167 16.24 -49.82 -58.57
CA ILE A 1167 17.42 -50.29 -59.33
C ILE A 1167 18.65 -49.45 -59.00
N VAL A 1168 18.52 -48.13 -58.85
CA VAL A 1168 19.62 -47.25 -58.47
C VAL A 1168 20.10 -47.54 -57.05
N VAL A 1169 19.17 -47.76 -56.10
CA VAL A 1169 19.53 -48.14 -54.73
C VAL A 1169 20.21 -49.51 -54.68
N LEU A 1170 19.73 -50.51 -55.44
CA LEU A 1170 20.37 -51.82 -55.52
C LEU A 1170 21.74 -51.79 -56.20
N ALA A 1171 21.94 -50.94 -57.21
CA ALA A 1171 23.24 -50.73 -57.85
C ALA A 1171 24.24 -50.04 -56.90
N ILE A 1172 23.79 -49.05 -56.12
CA ILE A 1172 24.59 -48.40 -55.09
C ILE A 1172 24.93 -49.38 -53.95
N CYS A 1173 23.97 -50.17 -53.48
CA CYS A 1173 24.22 -51.23 -52.49
C CYS A 1173 25.17 -52.31 -53.01
N GLY A 1174 25.09 -52.68 -54.29
CA GLY A 1174 26.00 -53.62 -54.95
C GLY A 1174 27.43 -53.06 -55.10
N LEU A 1175 27.57 -51.78 -55.48
CA LEU A 1175 28.87 -51.10 -55.56
C LEU A 1175 29.50 -50.94 -54.17
N ILE A 1176 28.71 -50.61 -53.15
CA ILE A 1176 29.17 -50.58 -51.75
C ILE A 1176 29.59 -51.98 -51.28
N TYR A 1177 28.84 -53.03 -51.61
CA TYR A 1177 29.19 -54.42 -51.29
C TYR A 1177 30.50 -54.86 -51.96
N ILE A 1178 30.73 -54.49 -53.22
CA ILE A 1178 31.99 -54.78 -53.94
C ILE A 1178 33.17 -53.99 -53.36
N PHE A 1179 32.94 -52.74 -52.94
CA PHE A 1179 33.98 -51.90 -52.32
C PHE A 1179 34.37 -52.40 -50.92
N VAL A 1180 33.41 -52.95 -50.15
CA VAL A 1180 33.65 -53.52 -48.81
C VAL A 1180 34.34 -54.89 -48.87
N LYS A 1181 34.25 -55.63 -49.99
CA LYS A 1181 34.90 -56.95 -50.13
C LYS A 1181 36.33 -56.91 -50.69
N ARG A 1182 36.88 -55.73 -51.00
CA ARG A 1182 38.23 -55.56 -51.58
C ARG A 1182 39.21 -54.71 -50.74
N LYS A 1183 38.94 -54.52 -49.44
CA LYS A 1183 39.93 -54.04 -48.47
C LYS A 1183 39.90 -54.86 -47.19
#